data_AF-A0A7S0DG80-F1
#
_entry.id   AF-A0A7S0DG80-F1
#
_cell.length_a   1.000
_cell.length_b   1.000
_cell.length_c   1.000
_cell.angle_alpha   90.00
_cell.angle_beta   90.00
_cell.angle_gamma   90.00
#
_symmetry.space_group_name_H-M   'P 1'
#
loop_
_entity.id
_entity.type
_entity.pdbx_description
1 polymer ?
#
loop_
_entity_poly.entity_id
_entity_poly.type
_entity_poly.pdbx_seq_one_letter_code
_entity_poly.pdbx_strand_id
1 'polypeptide(L)'
;MSVKIDQGIFWSRLKRIFDNWNKGGRPWAGGVDAIIVNYGSQDDESEIYSRTSAIHLFLFGYEFPDTVLVFTEKKLTILCSKTKGKYFESLGKSQRGLNLELMIRNKADKDASNFATLVSMLKKSKKGTLLGWLPKETQRGKFITRWNQAWTKSGMKAENVSLGLGRVLSVKDRPAQKNVETAARFTATVFKRYMKNEIESICDEEKKVKHQKISEDTVKCFEKPQKFDAKIADKEDLDVCYDPLVMSGGLYDLRSSATNDDKYLDFGQKSVIICKLGARYKQYCSNLTRTIFIDPSTDMEKNYKTLINTYLACYKILKAGTRISQIHQVATGTIKRSNKKLIQNFVGCGFGMGLEFRESNLVLNEKNQQILKSGHIVNFSIGFEKLKEGSKTYAMQIADTILITQEGPKLLTPVKRAWKEIAFIMNDDDDEEEEEDNQPAFEDHYEARRRRKKDEAEAYKKQLEKDKEQQLLAKKHQEELLRRLAKTTIDSSFDHKKAFDYSKIRSYKSVSDYPSYAKPNQLYVDIKGETLLVPIFKQLVPFHISTIRSATKSEEGAFTVLRINFAAPDMQFKNRNDYIQAVPQDKHFIQELSFKARNSENLERSYFNIQELRKRVRNRIKEKEDKKSLVIQKELKLLRTGGVPKLRDLSVRPPVTRRKSTGILEGHQNGLRFINSRDGVKIDIIYENIKHAIFQKSEKTTEVRLHLQLVNPIMCGKKKTEFMQFYIEVISSSQDLGHSSRWNEADGLNEEQEERRRRKKYNKLFHEFTFKIQQLSQKYGNPLEFEEPFRQLAFNGVPNKEKVEVIPTHDSLVALEDKPKPFCLALNEVDVAILERIMFGLREFDLTFVFSDYTREPLRITAISKKKLEQVKSWLRTSEILHYETRQSANWK
;
A
#
# COMPACT_ATOMS: atom_id res chain seq x y z
N MET A 1 -13.41 17.02 31.85
CA MET A 1 -12.34 16.40 32.66
C MET A 1 -12.05 17.27 33.87
N SER A 2 -11.91 16.70 35.07
CA SER A 2 -11.43 17.45 36.23
C SER A 2 -9.93 17.73 36.09
N VAL A 3 -9.51 18.99 36.25
CA VAL A 3 -8.09 19.37 36.24
C VAL A 3 -7.39 18.67 37.41
N LYS A 4 -6.37 17.87 37.12
CA LYS A 4 -5.59 17.13 38.12
C LYS A 4 -4.10 17.36 37.89
N ILE A 5 -3.46 18.06 38.82
CA ILE A 5 -2.02 18.34 38.75
C ILE A 5 -1.26 17.18 39.39
N ASP A 6 -0.22 16.68 38.72
CA ASP A 6 0.66 15.64 39.28
C ASP A 6 1.62 16.28 40.31
N GLN A 7 1.37 15.98 41.59
CA GLN A 7 2.15 16.51 42.71
C GLN A 7 3.63 16.15 42.61
N GLY A 8 3.96 14.92 42.22
CA GLY A 8 5.35 14.44 42.14
C GLY A 8 6.14 15.15 41.05
N ILE A 9 5.54 15.31 39.86
CA ILE A 9 6.10 16.06 38.75
C ILE A 9 6.23 17.55 39.12
N PHE A 10 5.19 18.15 39.69
CA PHE A 10 5.22 19.56 40.12
C PHE A 10 6.39 19.85 41.04
N TRP A 11 6.55 19.12 42.15
CA TRP A 11 7.63 19.38 43.11
C TRP A 11 9.02 19.09 42.54
N SER A 12 9.14 18.08 41.68
CA SER A 12 10.40 17.78 40.97
C SER A 12 10.81 18.93 40.04
N ARG A 13 9.85 19.44 39.25
CA ARG A 13 10.05 20.53 38.30
C ARG A 13 10.26 21.89 39.00
N LEU A 14 9.54 22.14 40.08
CA LEU A 14 9.74 23.32 40.92
C LEU A 14 11.15 23.33 41.51
N LYS A 15 11.59 22.19 42.09
CA LYS A 15 12.97 22.04 42.58
C LYS A 15 14.00 22.31 41.48
N ARG A 16 13.74 21.86 40.25
CA ARG A 16 14.64 22.11 39.12
C ARG A 16 14.79 23.60 38.79
N ILE A 17 13.73 24.40 38.94
CA ILE A 17 13.81 25.87 38.78
C ILE A 17 14.73 26.44 39.87
N PHE A 18 14.47 26.10 41.14
CA PHE A 18 15.25 26.58 42.29
C PHE A 18 16.72 26.16 42.23
N ASP A 19 17.02 24.89 41.96
CA ASP A 19 18.38 24.36 41.85
C ASP A 19 19.15 25.03 40.71
N ASN A 20 18.47 25.45 39.64
CA ASN A 20 19.12 26.17 38.53
C ASN A 20 19.32 27.66 38.86
N TRP A 21 18.32 28.28 39.46
CA TRP A 21 18.34 29.69 39.84
C TRP A 21 19.37 29.95 40.95
N ASN A 22 19.45 29.08 41.96
CA ASN A 22 20.38 29.20 43.09
C ASN A 22 21.86 29.02 42.70
N LYS A 23 22.15 28.45 41.53
CA LYS A 23 23.52 28.44 40.97
C LYS A 23 24.02 29.85 40.58
N GLY A 24 23.11 30.82 40.45
CA GLY A 24 23.45 32.21 40.14
C GLY A 24 24.10 32.42 38.77
N GLY A 25 24.64 33.63 38.56
CA GLY A 25 25.38 34.01 37.35
C GLY A 25 24.52 34.10 36.08
N ARG A 26 25.16 34.16 34.90
CA ARG A 26 24.45 34.06 33.61
C ARG A 26 24.00 32.60 33.42
N PRO A 27 22.74 32.33 33.01
CA PRO A 27 21.76 33.24 32.40
C PRO A 27 20.75 33.94 33.33
N TRP A 28 20.89 33.89 34.65
CA TRP A 28 19.97 34.49 35.63
C TRP A 28 20.27 35.96 35.97
N ALA A 29 20.75 36.73 34.99
CA ALA A 29 21.05 38.17 35.11
C ALA A 29 21.89 38.56 36.35
N GLY A 30 22.84 37.70 36.78
CA GLY A 30 23.69 37.99 37.94
C GLY A 30 23.11 37.55 39.30
N GLY A 31 21.98 36.84 39.30
CA GLY A 31 21.37 36.27 40.50
C GLY A 31 20.28 37.15 41.09
N VAL A 32 19.12 37.21 40.43
CA VAL A 32 17.94 37.94 40.92
C VAL A 32 17.48 37.46 42.30
N ASP A 33 16.87 38.37 43.06
CA ASP A 33 16.41 38.17 44.44
C ASP A 33 15.08 37.41 44.51
N ALA A 34 14.21 37.65 43.53
CA ALA A 34 12.93 36.98 43.34
C ALA A 34 12.59 36.89 41.84
N ILE A 35 11.66 36.04 41.45
CA ILE A 35 11.17 35.94 40.06
C ILE A 35 9.66 36.06 40.07
N ILE A 36 9.11 36.83 39.14
CA ILE A 36 7.67 36.87 38.86
C ILE A 36 7.38 36.26 37.49
N VAL A 37 6.33 35.46 37.42
CA VAL A 37 5.74 34.96 36.17
C VAL A 37 4.27 35.34 36.20
N ASN A 38 3.90 36.19 35.26
CA ASN A 38 2.64 36.92 35.23
C ASN A 38 1.79 36.39 34.10
N TYR A 39 0.67 35.74 34.38
CA TYR A 39 -0.26 35.25 33.35
C TYR A 39 -1.51 36.13 33.35
N GLY A 40 -1.69 36.90 32.27
CA GLY A 40 -2.85 37.74 32.01
C GLY A 40 -4.09 36.98 31.57
N SER A 41 -5.04 37.69 30.98
CA SER A 41 -6.21 37.10 30.32
C SER A 41 -5.82 36.51 28.96
N GLN A 42 -6.37 35.33 28.61
CA GLN A 42 -6.30 34.78 27.26
C GLN A 42 -7.47 35.31 26.41
N ASP A 43 -7.16 35.69 25.17
CA ASP A 43 -8.08 36.01 24.08
C ASP A 43 -7.66 35.23 22.81
N ASP A 44 -8.51 35.20 21.78
CA ASP A 44 -8.23 34.45 20.53
C ASP A 44 -7.01 35.00 19.76
N GLU A 45 -6.54 36.22 20.08
CA GLU A 45 -5.33 36.83 19.52
C GLU A 45 -4.05 36.52 20.32
N SER A 46 -4.15 35.75 21.40
CA SER A 46 -3.01 35.48 22.28
C SER A 46 -1.96 34.60 21.58
N GLU A 47 -0.69 34.99 21.69
CA GLU A 47 0.43 34.26 21.11
C GLU A 47 0.47 32.81 21.65
N ILE A 48 0.37 31.82 20.76
CA ILE A 48 0.28 30.38 21.09
C ILE A 48 1.49 29.89 21.92
N TYR A 49 2.65 30.52 21.73
CA TYR A 49 3.88 30.19 22.44
C TYR A 49 4.41 31.40 23.21
N SER A 50 4.28 31.37 24.54
CA SER A 50 4.95 32.30 25.44
C SER A 50 5.71 31.54 26.52
N ARG A 51 6.76 32.15 27.08
CA ARG A 51 7.52 31.54 28.19
C ARG A 51 6.67 31.48 29.45
N THR A 52 5.78 32.45 29.68
CA THR A 52 4.78 32.41 30.75
C THR A 52 3.90 31.16 30.64
N SER A 53 3.29 30.92 29.47
CA SER A 53 2.50 29.71 29.20
C SER A 53 3.34 28.44 29.41
N ALA A 54 4.55 28.39 28.85
CA ALA A 54 5.44 27.24 28.98
C ALA A 54 5.79 26.93 30.44
N ILE A 55 5.94 27.95 31.30
CA ILE A 55 6.21 27.73 32.74
C ILE A 55 5.00 27.16 33.46
N HIS A 56 3.78 27.64 33.14
CA HIS A 56 2.56 27.08 33.71
C HIS A 56 2.35 25.63 33.27
N LEU A 57 2.49 25.34 31.98
CA LEU A 57 2.42 23.99 31.43
C LEU A 57 3.51 23.07 31.99
N PHE A 58 4.71 23.62 32.19
CA PHE A 58 5.81 22.90 32.80
C PHE A 58 5.50 22.55 34.26
N LEU A 59 5.05 23.48 35.08
CA LEU A 59 4.80 23.20 36.49
C LEU A 59 3.52 22.39 36.72
N PHE A 60 2.44 22.73 36.01
CA PHE A 60 1.10 22.26 36.34
C PHE A 60 0.50 21.31 35.30
N GLY A 61 1.04 21.28 34.07
CA GLY A 61 0.42 20.59 32.94
C GLY A 61 -0.77 21.34 32.32
N TYR A 62 -1.14 22.49 32.88
CA TYR A 62 -2.27 23.32 32.44
C TYR A 62 -1.88 24.80 32.49
N GLU A 63 -2.53 25.60 31.64
CA GLU A 63 -2.45 27.05 31.70
C GLU A 63 -3.43 27.59 32.74
N PHE A 64 -2.99 28.59 33.49
CA PHE A 64 -3.84 29.27 34.47
C PHE A 64 -3.78 30.77 34.22
N PRO A 65 -4.65 31.31 33.34
CA PRO A 65 -4.77 32.75 33.12
C PRO A 65 -5.09 33.51 34.42
N ASP A 66 -4.98 34.83 34.44
CA ASP A 66 -5.24 35.67 35.61
C ASP A 66 -4.58 35.15 36.91
N THR A 67 -3.32 34.72 36.81
CA THR A 67 -2.57 34.12 37.91
C THR A 67 -1.16 34.71 37.96
N VAL A 68 -0.69 35.00 39.17
CA VAL A 68 0.68 35.48 39.41
C VAL A 68 1.44 34.41 40.18
N LEU A 69 2.60 34.02 39.66
CA LEU A 69 3.56 33.17 40.35
C LEU A 69 4.71 34.02 40.85
N VAL A 70 4.98 33.96 42.16
CA VAL A 70 6.09 34.67 42.80
C VAL A 70 7.05 33.65 43.40
N PHE A 71 8.25 33.57 42.85
CA PHE A 71 9.33 32.74 43.38
C PHE A 71 10.24 33.60 44.26
N THR A 72 10.34 33.21 45.53
CA THR A 72 11.27 33.75 46.53
C THR A 72 12.15 32.62 47.03
N GLU A 73 13.24 32.91 47.76
CA GLU A 73 14.36 32.00 48.08
C GLU A 73 14.05 30.49 48.19
N LYS A 74 13.04 30.08 48.96
CA LYS A 74 12.59 28.67 49.09
C LYS A 74 11.07 28.51 48.96
N LYS A 75 10.38 29.48 48.37
CA LYS A 75 8.92 29.53 48.36
C LYS A 75 8.38 29.98 47.01
N LEU A 76 7.41 29.23 46.49
CA LEU A 76 6.52 29.67 45.42
C LEU A 76 5.21 30.15 46.02
N THR A 77 4.83 31.41 45.76
CA THR A 77 3.51 31.95 46.09
C THR A 77 2.67 32.06 44.81
N ILE A 78 1.44 31.53 44.85
CA ILE A 78 0.48 31.58 43.75
C ILE A 78 -0.68 32.47 44.14
N LEU A 79 -0.90 33.58 43.42
CA LEU A 79 -2.10 34.41 43.56
C LEU A 79 -3.07 34.09 42.43
N CYS A 80 -4.24 33.54 42.77
CA CYS A 80 -5.26 33.15 41.79
C CYS A 80 -6.70 33.32 42.33
N SER A 81 -7.71 33.05 41.49
CA SER A 81 -9.10 33.05 41.93
C SER A 81 -9.41 31.88 42.88
N LYS A 82 -10.50 32.01 43.66
CA LYS A 82 -10.97 30.95 44.58
C LYS A 82 -11.19 29.61 43.86
N THR A 83 -11.73 29.65 42.64
CA THR A 83 -11.96 28.43 41.82
C THR A 83 -10.65 27.76 41.42
N LYS A 84 -9.64 28.53 40.99
CA LYS A 84 -8.33 28.01 40.60
C LYS A 84 -7.55 27.48 41.80
N GLY A 85 -7.72 28.12 42.96
CA GLY A 85 -7.07 27.74 44.22
C GLY A 85 -7.31 26.28 44.61
N LYS A 86 -8.54 25.78 44.42
CA LYS A 86 -8.91 24.38 44.70
C LYS A 86 -8.02 23.34 43.99
N TYR A 87 -7.50 23.66 42.81
CA TYR A 87 -6.61 22.75 42.08
C TYR A 87 -5.21 22.69 42.72
N PHE A 88 -4.72 23.82 43.23
CA PHE A 88 -3.39 23.90 43.86
C PHE A 88 -3.37 23.37 45.30
N GLU A 89 -4.51 23.33 45.99
CA GLU A 89 -4.62 22.73 47.34
C GLU A 89 -4.12 21.27 47.37
N SER A 90 -4.33 20.52 46.29
CA SER A 90 -3.89 19.13 46.14
C SER A 90 -2.36 18.94 46.12
N LEU A 91 -1.58 20.00 45.91
CA LEU A 91 -0.11 19.94 45.84
C LEU A 91 0.54 19.88 47.22
N GLY A 92 -0.20 20.20 48.29
CA GLY A 92 0.34 20.34 49.65
C GLY A 92 1.13 21.64 49.85
N LYS A 93 1.57 21.90 51.08
CA LYS A 93 2.20 23.18 51.47
C LYS A 93 3.73 23.18 51.40
N SER A 94 4.37 22.02 51.45
CA SER A 94 5.83 21.92 51.38
C SER A 94 6.28 20.53 50.95
N GLN A 95 7.33 20.46 50.12
CA GLN A 95 8.02 19.23 49.78
C GLN A 95 9.42 19.54 49.24
N ARG A 96 10.35 18.58 49.34
CA ARG A 96 11.73 18.67 48.80
C ARG A 96 12.52 19.91 49.26
N GLY A 97 12.23 20.43 50.45
CA GLY A 97 12.87 21.62 51.03
C GLY A 97 12.35 22.95 50.48
N LEU A 98 11.20 22.95 49.80
CA LEU A 98 10.53 24.11 49.23
C LEU A 98 9.11 24.23 49.76
N ASN A 99 8.60 25.45 49.80
CA ASN A 99 7.27 25.79 50.29
C ASN A 99 6.37 26.30 49.15
N LEU A 100 5.08 26.00 49.24
CA LEU A 100 4.03 26.49 48.36
C LEU A 100 3.02 27.27 49.20
N GLU A 101 2.80 28.54 48.83
CA GLU A 101 1.80 29.42 49.45
C GLU A 101 0.72 29.79 48.44
N LEU A 102 -0.54 29.59 48.80
CA LEU A 102 -1.68 29.91 47.95
C LEU A 102 -2.40 31.15 48.50
N MET A 103 -2.51 32.19 47.68
CA MET A 103 -3.26 33.41 47.98
C MET A 103 -4.49 33.50 47.09
N ILE A 104 -5.66 33.73 47.70
CA ILE A 104 -6.90 33.94 46.97
C ILE A 104 -7.10 35.43 46.73
N ARG A 105 -7.40 35.76 45.48
CA ARG A 105 -7.71 37.10 45.00
C ARG A 105 -8.89 37.73 45.76
N ASN A 106 -8.64 38.89 46.36
CA ASN A 106 -9.67 39.74 46.95
C ASN A 106 -10.26 40.67 45.89
N LYS A 107 -11.38 40.27 45.30
CA LYS A 107 -12.02 41.09 44.26
C LYS A 107 -12.64 42.38 44.81
N ALA A 108 -12.93 42.46 46.12
CA ALA A 108 -13.60 43.61 46.73
C ALA A 108 -12.70 44.86 46.75
N ASP A 109 -11.42 44.70 47.09
CA ASP A 109 -10.43 45.78 47.11
C ASP A 109 -9.61 45.85 45.82
N LYS A 110 -10.07 45.19 44.75
CA LYS A 110 -9.37 45.07 43.46
C LYS A 110 -7.95 44.47 43.61
N ASP A 111 -7.80 43.52 44.53
CA ASP A 111 -6.58 42.77 44.84
C ASP A 111 -5.47 43.62 45.52
N ALA A 112 -5.80 44.81 46.02
CA ALA A 112 -4.82 45.76 46.57
C ALA A 112 -4.04 45.19 47.78
N SER A 113 -4.74 44.58 48.75
CA SER A 113 -4.12 43.92 49.91
C SER A 113 -3.22 42.75 49.50
N ASN A 114 -3.64 41.96 48.50
CA ASN A 114 -2.82 40.88 47.96
C ASN A 114 -1.54 41.43 47.33
N PHE A 115 -1.64 42.48 46.51
CA PHE A 115 -0.47 43.09 45.85
C PHE A 115 0.52 43.69 46.85
N ALA A 116 0.04 44.37 47.89
CA ALA A 116 0.89 44.89 48.96
C ALA A 116 1.68 43.77 49.67
N THR A 117 1.00 42.65 49.95
CA THR A 117 1.61 41.47 50.55
C THR A 117 2.68 40.84 49.65
N LEU A 118 2.38 40.66 48.35
CA LEU A 118 3.34 40.13 47.38
C LEU A 118 4.56 41.04 47.23
N VAL A 119 4.38 42.36 47.14
CA VAL A 119 5.50 43.33 47.09
C VAL A 119 6.36 43.25 48.36
N SER A 120 5.73 43.10 49.53
CA SER A 120 6.46 42.88 50.79
C SER A 120 7.28 41.59 50.76
N MET A 121 6.74 40.49 50.23
CA MET A 121 7.48 39.22 50.06
C MET A 121 8.66 39.39 49.10
N LEU A 122 8.49 40.10 47.98
CA LEU A 122 9.55 40.38 47.02
C LEU A 122 10.71 41.14 47.67
N LYS A 123 10.41 42.17 48.47
CA LYS A 123 11.42 42.98 49.20
C LYS A 123 12.12 42.22 50.32
N LYS A 124 11.49 41.19 50.90
CA LYS A 124 12.10 40.33 51.94
C LYS A 124 12.92 39.17 51.37
N SER A 125 12.80 38.88 50.07
CA SER A 125 13.52 37.77 49.43
C SER A 125 14.97 38.18 49.17
N LYS A 126 15.94 37.43 49.71
CA LYS A 126 17.38 37.70 49.54
C LYS A 126 17.71 39.17 49.85
N LYS A 127 18.24 39.94 48.90
CA LYS A 127 18.55 41.37 49.08
C LYS A 127 17.34 42.29 48.82
N GLY A 128 16.29 41.78 48.19
CA GLY A 128 15.06 42.54 47.94
C GLY A 128 15.18 43.68 46.92
N THR A 129 16.22 43.67 46.09
CA THR A 129 16.58 44.78 45.20
C THR A 129 16.34 44.50 43.72
N LEU A 130 16.51 43.24 43.29
CA LEU A 130 16.52 42.84 41.89
C LEU A 130 15.47 41.78 41.59
N LEU A 131 14.46 42.15 40.82
CA LEU A 131 13.35 41.29 40.41
C LEU A 131 13.61 40.66 39.04
N GLY A 132 13.51 39.34 38.95
CA GLY A 132 13.47 38.64 37.67
C GLY A 132 12.08 38.74 37.03
N TRP A 133 12.00 39.17 35.78
CA TRP A 133 10.76 39.23 35.02
C TRP A 133 10.93 38.83 33.54
N LEU A 134 9.82 38.75 32.82
CA LEU A 134 9.74 38.39 31.40
C LEU A 134 9.30 39.62 30.57
N PRO A 135 10.24 40.50 30.15
CA PRO A 135 9.90 41.80 29.53
C PRO A 135 9.34 41.71 28.11
N LYS A 136 9.60 40.61 27.39
CA LYS A 136 9.20 40.44 25.99
C LYS A 136 7.76 40.00 25.81
N GLU A 137 7.03 39.76 26.91
CA GLU A 137 5.68 39.21 26.88
C GLU A 137 4.67 40.25 27.36
N THR A 138 3.83 40.72 26.45
CA THR A 138 2.78 41.68 26.77
C THR A 138 1.56 40.95 27.32
N GLN A 139 1.44 40.91 28.64
CA GLN A 139 0.29 40.29 29.32
C GLN A 139 -0.89 41.25 29.33
N ARG A 140 -2.07 40.77 28.89
CA ARG A 140 -3.31 41.55 28.81
C ARG A 140 -4.18 41.34 30.06
N GLY A 141 -5.14 42.25 30.27
CA GLY A 141 -6.19 42.09 31.30
C GLY A 141 -6.02 42.97 32.55
N LYS A 142 -7.15 43.48 33.06
CA LYS A 142 -7.20 44.47 34.16
C LYS A 142 -6.46 44.01 35.43
N PHE A 143 -6.47 42.72 35.73
CA PHE A 143 -5.79 42.15 36.89
C PHE A 143 -4.26 42.30 36.78
N ILE A 144 -3.68 41.85 35.66
CA ILE A 144 -2.23 41.88 35.48
C ILE A 144 -1.69 43.29 35.29
N THR A 145 -2.48 44.19 34.67
CA THR A 145 -2.12 45.61 34.57
C THR A 145 -1.98 46.25 35.96
N ARG A 146 -2.92 46.00 36.87
CA ARG A 146 -2.84 46.51 38.25
C ARG A 146 -1.67 45.91 39.02
N TRP A 147 -1.42 44.61 38.86
CA TRP A 147 -0.25 43.96 39.45
C TRP A 147 1.06 44.58 38.94
N ASN A 148 1.19 44.77 37.63
CA ASN A 148 2.36 45.38 37.02
C ASN A 148 2.60 46.80 37.55
N GLN A 149 1.54 47.59 37.69
CA GLN A 149 1.62 48.91 38.31
C GLN A 149 2.07 48.83 39.78
N ALA A 150 1.56 47.87 40.55
CA ALA A 150 1.88 47.73 41.98
C ALA A 150 3.36 47.42 42.23
N TRP A 151 3.93 46.43 41.53
CA TRP A 151 5.35 46.10 41.71
C TRP A 151 6.26 47.17 41.09
N THR A 152 5.87 47.82 40.00
CA THR A 152 6.66 48.93 39.41
C THR A 152 6.74 50.12 40.37
N LYS A 153 5.62 50.50 41.00
CA LYS A 153 5.57 51.56 42.03
C LYS A 153 6.41 51.25 43.27
N SER A 154 6.79 49.99 43.49
CA SER A 154 7.59 49.59 44.65
C SER A 154 9.05 50.03 44.58
N GLY A 155 9.53 50.45 43.40
CA GLY A 155 10.90 50.91 43.14
C GLY A 155 11.94 49.81 42.89
N MET A 156 11.52 48.54 42.82
CA MET A 156 12.44 47.42 42.54
C MET A 156 12.99 47.48 41.12
N LYS A 157 14.29 47.19 40.95
CA LYS A 157 14.90 47.03 39.62
C LYS A 157 14.48 45.69 39.03
N ALA A 158 14.17 45.63 37.75
CA ALA A 158 13.74 44.41 37.09
C ALA A 158 14.71 43.98 35.97
N GLU A 159 15.02 42.69 35.91
CA GLU A 159 15.97 42.08 34.99
C GLU A 159 15.39 40.90 34.24
N ASN A 160 15.81 40.75 32.98
CA ASN A 160 15.27 39.73 32.10
C ASN A 160 15.81 38.33 32.46
N VAL A 161 14.96 37.48 33.03
CA VAL A 161 15.31 36.08 33.38
C VAL A 161 14.86 35.05 32.36
N SER A 162 14.38 35.51 31.21
CA SER A 162 13.86 34.65 30.14
C SER A 162 14.87 33.56 29.76
N LEU A 163 16.16 33.86 29.61
CA LEU A 163 17.19 32.86 29.26
C LEU A 163 17.41 31.81 30.37
N GLY A 164 17.28 32.20 31.64
CA GLY A 164 17.38 31.28 32.77
C GLY A 164 16.24 30.28 32.81
N LEU A 165 15.01 30.77 32.66
CA LEU A 165 13.83 29.93 32.58
C LEU A 165 13.86 29.03 31.33
N GLY A 166 14.25 29.55 30.17
CA GLY A 166 14.45 28.75 28.96
C GLY A 166 15.49 27.63 29.15
N ARG A 167 16.57 27.89 29.91
CA ARG A 167 17.55 26.84 30.26
C ARG A 167 16.94 25.75 31.12
N VAL A 168 16.03 26.09 32.05
CA VAL A 168 15.31 25.09 32.85
C VAL A 168 14.38 24.26 31.98
N LEU A 169 13.67 24.87 31.02
CA LEU A 169 12.73 24.19 30.14
C LEU A 169 13.42 23.30 29.10
N SER A 170 14.63 23.67 28.66
CA SER A 170 15.34 23.01 27.56
C SER A 170 15.62 21.50 27.75
N VAL A 171 15.72 21.03 29.00
CA VAL A 171 15.90 19.61 29.34
C VAL A 171 14.56 18.96 29.66
N LYS A 172 14.13 18.02 28.82
CA LYS A 172 12.84 17.35 28.94
C LYS A 172 12.98 16.14 29.85
N ASP A 173 12.12 16.05 30.85
CA ASP A 173 12.02 14.86 31.69
C ASP A 173 11.35 13.71 30.93
N ARG A 174 11.34 12.51 31.52
CA ARG A 174 10.83 11.31 30.84
C ARG A 174 9.38 11.45 30.35
N PRO A 175 8.44 12.01 31.13
CA PRO A 175 7.09 12.31 30.65
C PRO A 175 7.07 13.27 29.46
N ALA A 176 7.80 14.39 29.53
CA ALA A 176 7.91 15.34 28.42
C ALA A 176 8.48 14.70 27.15
N GLN A 177 9.53 13.87 27.29
CA GLN A 177 10.10 13.13 26.16
C GLN A 177 9.07 12.20 25.52
N LYS A 178 8.28 11.46 26.32
CA LYS A 178 7.20 10.59 25.80
C LYS A 178 6.13 11.40 25.05
N ASN A 179 5.78 12.59 25.55
CA ASN A 179 4.81 13.45 24.86
C ASN A 179 5.33 13.92 23.50
N VAL A 180 6.61 14.33 23.42
CA VAL A 180 7.23 14.67 22.13
C VAL A 180 7.35 13.44 21.21
N GLU A 181 7.69 12.26 21.74
CA GLU A 181 7.72 11.02 20.95
C GLU A 181 6.36 10.71 20.32
N THR A 182 5.27 10.93 21.06
CA THR A 182 3.90 10.79 20.55
C THR A 182 3.60 11.84 19.48
N ALA A 183 3.90 13.12 19.74
CA ALA A 183 3.71 14.21 18.78
C ALA A 183 4.46 13.93 17.47
N ALA A 184 5.76 13.62 17.56
CA ALA A 184 6.62 13.35 16.41
C ALA A 184 6.17 12.13 15.60
N ARG A 185 5.71 11.09 16.28
CA ARG A 185 5.15 9.90 15.63
C ARG A 185 3.85 10.21 14.88
N PHE A 186 2.99 11.05 15.46
CA PHE A 186 1.78 11.51 14.78
C PHE A 186 2.13 12.37 13.55
N THR A 187 3.02 13.36 13.69
CA THR A 187 3.53 14.18 12.58
C THR A 187 4.08 13.33 11.44
N ALA A 188 4.96 12.37 11.73
CA ALA A 188 5.51 11.48 10.72
C ALA A 188 4.44 10.63 10.03
N THR A 189 3.41 10.22 10.77
CA THR A 189 2.32 9.40 10.25
C THR A 189 1.38 10.19 9.35
N VAL A 190 0.96 11.39 9.75
CA VAL A 190 0.13 12.28 8.93
C VAL A 190 0.88 12.69 7.66
N PHE A 191 2.16 13.05 7.76
CA PHE A 191 2.96 13.35 6.58
C PHE A 191 2.99 12.17 5.59
N LYS A 192 3.31 10.96 6.08
CA LYS A 192 3.46 9.78 5.23
C LYS A 192 2.15 9.25 4.66
N ARG A 193 1.06 9.28 5.43
CA ARG A 193 -0.22 8.65 5.04
C ARG A 193 -1.19 9.61 4.37
N TYR A 194 -1.01 10.91 4.56
CA TYR A 194 -1.90 11.93 4.03
C TYR A 194 -1.13 12.95 3.20
N MET A 195 -0.38 13.87 3.82
CA MET A 195 0.16 15.06 3.14
C MET A 195 1.02 14.73 1.91
N LYS A 196 1.92 13.73 1.99
CA LYS A 196 2.72 13.29 0.84
C LYS A 196 1.85 12.70 -0.26
N ASN A 197 0.93 11.81 0.09
CA ASN A 197 0.04 11.13 -0.86
C ASN A 197 -0.93 12.12 -1.53
N GLU A 198 -1.39 13.13 -0.79
CA GLU A 198 -2.25 14.20 -1.31
C GLU A 198 -1.48 15.04 -2.35
N ILE A 199 -0.23 15.41 -2.05
CA ILE A 199 0.63 16.11 -3.01
C ILE A 199 0.91 15.25 -4.24
N GLU A 200 1.21 13.95 -4.05
CA GLU A 200 1.37 12.99 -5.15
C GLU A 200 0.10 12.91 -6.01
N SER A 201 -1.08 12.76 -5.42
CA SER A 201 -2.37 12.73 -6.15
C SER A 201 -2.69 14.05 -6.86
N ILE A 202 -2.38 15.21 -6.25
CA ILE A 202 -2.56 16.51 -6.91
C ILE A 202 -1.64 16.63 -8.13
N CYS A 203 -0.40 16.14 -8.03
CA CYS A 203 0.56 16.14 -9.11
C CYS A 203 0.14 15.16 -10.23
N ASP A 204 -0.21 13.92 -9.88
CA ASP A 204 -0.57 12.85 -10.82
C ASP A 204 -1.90 13.12 -11.56
N GLU A 205 -2.85 13.80 -10.91
CA GLU A 205 -4.15 14.15 -11.49
C GLU A 205 -4.20 15.60 -12.00
N GLU A 206 -3.05 16.29 -12.03
CA GLU A 206 -2.89 17.69 -12.45
C GLU A 206 -3.90 18.67 -11.84
N LYS A 207 -4.27 18.44 -10.58
CA LYS A 207 -5.31 19.23 -9.91
C LYS A 207 -4.80 20.62 -9.57
N LYS A 208 -5.62 21.62 -9.85
CA LYS A 208 -5.36 23.01 -9.47
C LYS A 208 -5.78 23.28 -8.02
N VAL A 209 -4.87 23.01 -7.07
CA VAL A 209 -5.11 23.18 -5.63
C VAL A 209 -4.18 24.25 -5.02
N LYS A 210 -4.72 25.11 -4.16
CA LYS A 210 -3.96 26.15 -3.45
C LYS A 210 -3.15 25.58 -2.28
N HIS A 211 -2.01 26.18 -1.96
CA HIS A 211 -1.21 25.82 -0.77
C HIS A 211 -2.04 25.87 0.52
N GLN A 212 -2.78 26.96 0.71
CA GLN A 212 -3.70 27.14 1.84
C GLN A 212 -4.72 26.00 1.96
N LYS A 213 -5.24 25.51 0.82
CA LYS A 213 -6.22 24.43 0.81
C LYS A 213 -5.63 23.09 1.27
N ILE A 214 -4.42 22.76 0.82
CA ILE A 214 -3.69 21.56 1.25
C ILE A 214 -3.37 21.63 2.75
N SER A 215 -3.03 22.82 3.25
CA SER A 215 -2.85 23.07 4.68
C SER A 215 -4.11 22.76 5.48
N GLU A 216 -5.24 23.38 5.13
CA GLU A 216 -6.54 23.19 5.79
C GLU A 216 -6.97 21.73 5.79
N ASP A 217 -6.80 21.04 4.67
CA ASP A 217 -7.17 19.62 4.55
C ASP A 217 -6.22 18.73 5.37
N THR A 218 -4.95 19.11 5.52
CA THR A 218 -4.02 18.46 6.44
C THR A 218 -4.41 18.67 7.90
N VAL A 219 -4.91 19.86 8.28
CA VAL A 219 -5.41 20.14 9.65
C VAL A 219 -6.57 19.21 10.00
N LYS A 220 -7.45 18.86 9.05
CA LYS A 220 -8.56 17.91 9.30
C LYS A 220 -8.11 16.53 9.79
N CYS A 221 -6.85 16.15 9.54
CA CYS A 221 -6.28 14.92 10.09
C CYS A 221 -6.23 14.92 11.64
N PHE A 222 -6.12 16.10 12.24
CA PHE A 222 -6.07 16.30 13.69
C PHE A 222 -7.47 16.21 14.33
N GLU A 223 -8.55 16.36 13.56
CA GLU A 223 -9.92 16.18 14.07
C GLU A 223 -10.27 14.71 14.36
N LYS A 224 -9.62 13.77 13.64
CA LYS A 224 -9.82 12.31 13.77
C LYS A 224 -8.49 11.59 13.97
N PRO A 225 -7.74 11.89 15.04
CA PRO A 225 -6.35 11.45 15.19
C PRO A 225 -6.23 9.94 15.30
N GLN A 226 -7.26 9.24 15.79
CA GLN A 226 -7.28 7.78 15.92
C GLN A 226 -7.17 7.05 14.57
N LYS A 227 -7.54 7.70 13.44
CA LYS A 227 -7.35 7.14 12.09
C LYS A 227 -5.87 7.04 11.71
N PHE A 228 -5.06 7.97 12.21
CA PHE A 228 -3.62 8.03 11.93
C PHE A 228 -2.84 7.31 13.03
N ASP A 229 -3.27 7.44 14.28
CA ASP A 229 -2.63 6.86 15.44
C ASP A 229 -3.63 6.45 16.52
N ALA A 230 -3.95 5.16 16.56
CA ALA A 230 -4.86 4.58 17.55
C ALA A 230 -4.37 4.70 19.01
N LYS A 231 -3.10 5.08 19.26
CA LYS A 231 -2.58 5.30 20.62
C LYS A 231 -2.98 6.66 21.19
N ILE A 232 -3.50 7.57 20.37
CA ILE A 232 -4.02 8.85 20.83
C ILE A 232 -5.43 8.60 21.35
N ALA A 233 -5.56 8.51 22.66
CA ALA A 233 -6.84 8.24 23.33
C ALA A 233 -7.80 9.44 23.22
N ASP A 234 -7.31 10.63 23.54
CA ASP A 234 -8.09 11.87 23.52
C ASP A 234 -7.61 12.80 22.40
N LYS A 235 -8.55 13.35 21.62
CA LYS A 235 -8.21 14.33 20.58
C LYS A 235 -7.80 15.67 21.20
N GLU A 236 -8.35 16.02 22.37
CA GLU A 236 -8.09 17.32 23.03
C GLU A 236 -6.63 17.43 23.50
N ASP A 237 -5.93 16.30 23.62
CA ASP A 237 -4.50 16.26 23.89
C ASP A 237 -3.65 16.58 22.64
N LEU A 238 -4.24 16.72 21.46
CA LEU A 238 -3.51 16.86 20.20
C LEU A 238 -3.95 18.11 19.43
N ASP A 239 -2.96 18.89 19.00
CA ASP A 239 -3.17 20.09 18.19
C ASP A 239 -2.05 20.23 17.15
N VAL A 240 -2.19 21.19 16.23
CA VAL A 240 -1.11 21.61 15.33
C VAL A 240 -0.13 22.53 16.06
N CYS A 241 1.15 22.46 15.69
CA CYS A 241 2.13 23.43 16.20
C CYS A 241 1.96 24.81 15.54
N TYR A 242 1.58 24.79 14.27
CA TYR A 242 1.34 25.88 13.36
C TYR A 242 0.61 25.26 12.15
N ASP A 243 -0.08 26.07 11.36
CA ASP A 243 -0.78 25.56 10.17
C ASP A 243 0.22 24.86 9.22
N PRO A 244 -0.05 23.61 8.77
CA PRO A 244 0.85 22.89 7.88
C PRO A 244 1.24 23.76 6.68
N LEU A 245 2.54 23.89 6.39
CA LEU A 245 3.00 24.78 5.33
C LEU A 245 3.33 23.98 4.07
N VAL A 246 2.83 24.46 2.94
CA VAL A 246 3.20 23.99 1.60
C VAL A 246 3.73 25.19 0.82
N MET A 247 4.92 25.06 0.22
CA MET A 247 5.54 26.12 -0.57
C MET A 247 6.05 25.55 -1.89
N SER A 248 5.73 26.21 -2.99
CA SER A 248 6.21 25.90 -4.34
C SER A 248 6.16 27.17 -5.20
N GLY A 249 6.51 27.10 -6.50
CA GLY A 249 6.23 28.22 -7.42
C GLY A 249 7.13 29.44 -7.27
N GLY A 250 8.35 29.25 -6.75
CA GLY A 250 9.35 30.30 -6.67
C GLY A 250 9.32 31.15 -5.40
N LEU A 251 8.25 31.04 -4.60
CA LEU A 251 8.12 31.73 -3.32
C LEU A 251 8.40 30.77 -2.16
N TYR A 252 9.57 30.92 -1.55
CA TYR A 252 9.97 30.07 -0.43
C TYR A 252 10.40 30.92 0.76
N ASP A 253 9.77 30.70 1.91
CA ASP A 253 10.19 31.24 3.20
C ASP A 253 10.54 30.09 4.16
N LEU A 254 11.84 29.90 4.38
CA LEU A 254 12.32 28.82 5.25
C LEU A 254 12.21 29.16 6.75
N ARG A 255 11.80 30.38 7.12
CA ARG A 255 11.63 30.79 8.52
C ARG A 255 10.52 29.98 9.20
N SER A 256 10.58 29.94 10.53
CA SER A 256 9.53 29.31 11.36
C SER A 256 8.26 30.13 11.45
N SER A 257 8.30 31.40 11.06
CA SER A 257 7.17 32.35 11.04
C SER A 257 6.52 32.46 9.66
N ALA A 258 6.87 31.58 8.71
CA ALA A 258 6.27 31.57 7.40
C ALA A 258 4.79 31.19 7.50
N THR A 259 3.97 31.76 6.63
CA THR A 259 2.55 31.44 6.46
C THR A 259 2.32 30.89 5.06
N ASN A 260 1.22 30.16 4.86
CA ASN A 260 0.82 29.77 3.51
C ASN A 260 0.44 31.03 2.71
N ASP A 261 0.58 30.92 1.39
CA ASP A 261 0.00 31.86 0.45
C ASP A 261 -1.23 31.23 -0.23
N ASP A 262 -1.96 32.04 -1.01
CA ASP A 262 -3.11 31.59 -1.79
C ASP A 262 -2.74 31.14 -3.22
N LYS A 263 -1.45 30.88 -3.48
CA LYS A 263 -1.01 30.40 -4.79
C LYS A 263 -1.31 28.92 -4.97
N TYR A 264 -1.45 28.53 -6.23
CA TYR A 264 -1.58 27.14 -6.62
C TYR A 264 -0.27 26.39 -6.46
N LEU A 265 -0.37 25.09 -6.15
CA LEU A 265 0.76 24.19 -6.13
C LEU A 265 1.40 24.15 -7.53
N ASP A 266 2.68 24.50 -7.62
CA ASP A 266 3.49 24.39 -8.82
C ASP A 266 4.21 23.04 -8.81
N PHE A 267 3.82 22.19 -9.75
CA PHE A 267 4.39 20.88 -10.02
C PHE A 267 4.85 20.76 -11.47
N GLY A 268 5.08 21.87 -12.19
CA GLY A 268 5.63 21.80 -13.54
C GLY A 268 7.09 21.33 -13.57
N GLN A 269 7.70 21.35 -14.77
CA GLN A 269 9.09 20.93 -14.91
C GLN A 269 10.04 21.72 -14.00
N LYS A 270 10.95 20.98 -13.36
CA LYS A 270 11.95 21.50 -12.41
C LYS A 270 11.32 22.22 -11.23
N SER A 271 10.21 21.71 -10.71
CA SER A 271 9.52 22.28 -9.56
C SER A 271 9.94 21.63 -8.25
N VAL A 272 9.86 22.43 -7.18
CA VAL A 272 10.26 22.03 -5.83
C VAL A 272 9.13 22.35 -4.87
N ILE A 273 8.73 21.37 -4.07
CA ILE A 273 7.64 21.51 -3.11
C ILE A 273 8.21 21.30 -1.71
N ILE A 274 8.07 22.27 -0.81
CA ILE A 274 8.48 22.15 0.59
C ILE A 274 7.26 21.99 1.46
N CYS A 275 7.25 20.92 2.25
CA CYS A 275 6.19 20.60 3.19
C CYS A 275 6.70 20.70 4.62
N LYS A 276 6.06 21.49 5.48
CA LYS A 276 6.36 21.58 6.91
C LYS A 276 5.13 21.18 7.71
N LEU A 277 5.30 20.24 8.64
CA LEU A 277 4.23 19.75 9.50
C LEU A 277 4.76 19.57 10.93
N GLY A 278 4.01 20.04 11.92
CA GLY A 278 4.32 19.83 13.32
C GLY A 278 3.07 19.57 14.14
N ALA A 279 3.06 18.48 14.90
CA ALA A 279 1.99 18.16 15.84
C ALA A 279 2.42 18.52 17.26
N ARG A 280 1.47 18.93 18.08
CA ARG A 280 1.62 19.30 19.47
C ARG A 280 0.78 18.35 20.32
N TYR A 281 1.43 17.45 21.06
CA TYR A 281 0.73 16.49 21.94
C TYR A 281 0.96 16.84 23.41
N LYS A 282 -0.12 17.00 24.17
CA LYS A 282 -0.12 17.51 25.55
C LYS A 282 0.74 18.77 25.68
N GLN A 283 0.57 19.68 24.72
CA GLN A 283 1.30 20.93 24.60
C GLN A 283 2.80 20.83 24.21
N TYR A 284 3.34 19.63 23.98
CA TYR A 284 4.71 19.42 23.53
C TYR A 284 4.79 19.31 22.00
N CYS A 285 5.62 20.15 21.40
CA CYS A 285 5.77 20.29 19.96
C CYS A 285 6.69 19.23 19.34
N SER A 286 6.41 18.94 18.07
CA SER A 286 7.26 18.21 17.15
C SER A 286 7.25 18.90 15.79
N ASN A 287 8.23 18.58 14.94
CA ASN A 287 8.35 19.17 13.62
C ASN A 287 8.99 18.20 12.62
N LEU A 288 8.54 18.28 11.38
CA LEU A 288 9.06 17.58 10.22
C LEU A 288 9.03 18.53 9.02
N THR A 289 10.11 18.55 8.25
CA THR A 289 10.16 19.23 6.95
C THR A 289 10.76 18.32 5.91
N ARG A 290 10.12 18.24 4.74
CA ARG A 290 10.62 17.51 3.57
C ARG A 290 10.49 18.39 2.33
N THR A 291 11.44 18.21 1.43
CA THR A 291 11.41 18.76 0.08
C THR A 291 11.12 17.64 -0.90
N ILE A 292 10.16 17.85 -1.77
CA ILE A 292 9.76 17.01 -2.88
C ILE A 292 10.21 17.71 -4.17
N PHE A 293 10.70 16.95 -5.15
CA PHE A 293 11.14 17.44 -6.44
C PHE A 293 10.29 16.82 -7.55
N ILE A 294 9.83 17.63 -8.49
CA ILE A 294 9.12 17.21 -9.69
C ILE A 294 10.00 17.56 -10.90
N ASP A 295 10.31 16.57 -11.71
CA ASP A 295 11.23 16.65 -12.86
C ASP A 295 12.51 17.45 -12.55
N PRO A 296 13.26 17.06 -11.49
CA PRO A 296 14.40 17.84 -11.05
C PRO A 296 15.51 17.91 -12.08
N SER A 297 16.19 19.06 -12.12
CA SER A 297 17.47 19.17 -12.83
C SER A 297 18.59 18.39 -12.13
N THR A 298 19.65 18.09 -12.87
CA THR A 298 20.86 17.49 -12.29
C THR A 298 21.51 18.37 -11.22
N ASP A 299 21.35 19.70 -11.31
CA ASP A 299 21.89 20.63 -10.33
C ASP A 299 21.04 20.68 -9.05
N MET A 300 19.72 20.52 -9.15
CA MET A 300 18.85 20.31 -7.98
C MET A 300 19.25 19.04 -7.23
N GLU A 301 19.54 17.95 -7.95
CA GLU A 301 20.02 16.70 -7.35
C GLU A 301 21.35 16.88 -6.61
N LYS A 302 22.34 17.54 -7.24
CA LYS A 302 23.65 17.82 -6.61
C LYS A 302 23.51 18.69 -5.36
N ASN A 303 22.66 19.72 -5.41
CA ASN A 303 22.41 20.60 -4.27
C ASN A 303 21.73 19.83 -3.12
N TYR A 304 20.76 18.96 -3.43
CA TYR A 304 20.11 18.11 -2.44
C TYR A 304 21.08 17.09 -1.82
N LYS A 305 21.96 16.48 -2.62
CA LYS A 305 23.05 15.62 -2.11
C LYS A 305 23.94 16.37 -1.12
N THR A 306 24.30 17.62 -1.43
CA THR A 306 25.07 18.48 -0.50
C THR A 306 24.30 18.76 0.79
N LEU A 307 23.00 19.03 0.69
CA LEU A 307 22.11 19.22 1.85
C LEU A 307 22.08 17.97 2.74
N ILE A 308 21.89 16.78 2.16
CA ILE A 308 21.86 15.50 2.87
C ILE A 308 23.20 15.19 3.53
N ASN A 309 24.32 15.37 2.81
CA ASN A 309 25.66 15.14 3.35
C ASN A 309 25.95 16.04 4.55
N THR A 310 25.53 17.30 4.47
CA THR A 310 25.63 18.28 5.56
C THR A 310 24.77 17.85 6.76
N TYR A 311 23.52 17.47 6.52
CA TYR A 311 22.63 16.94 7.54
C TYR A 311 23.24 15.74 8.26
N LEU A 312 23.75 14.75 7.52
CA LEU A 312 24.33 13.52 8.09
C LEU A 312 25.62 13.77 8.86
N ALA A 313 26.49 14.67 8.38
CA ALA A 313 27.71 15.06 9.07
C ALA A 313 27.40 15.69 10.44
N CYS A 314 26.43 16.62 10.48
CA CYS A 314 25.97 17.22 11.72
C CYS A 314 25.25 16.22 12.63
N TYR A 315 24.40 15.35 12.06
CA TYR A 315 23.66 14.34 12.82
C TYR A 315 24.60 13.48 13.67
N LYS A 316 25.75 13.04 13.13
CA LYS A 316 26.74 12.22 13.85
C LYS A 316 27.26 12.86 15.14
N ILE A 317 27.23 14.19 15.26
CA ILE A 317 27.69 14.92 16.44
C ILE A 317 26.55 15.45 17.31
N LEU A 318 25.28 15.16 16.99
CA LEU A 318 24.13 15.56 17.82
C LEU A 318 23.97 14.69 19.07
N LYS A 319 24.97 14.73 19.95
CA LYS A 319 24.98 13.99 21.22
C LYS A 319 25.27 14.91 22.40
N ALA A 320 24.92 14.46 23.60
CA ALA A 320 25.25 15.17 24.84
C ALA A 320 26.76 15.44 24.92
N GLY A 321 27.14 16.62 25.44
CA GLY A 321 28.53 17.08 25.49
C GLY A 321 28.98 17.88 24.27
N THR A 322 28.24 17.84 23.16
CA THR A 322 28.60 18.62 21.97
C THR A 322 28.26 20.10 22.14
N ARG A 323 29.19 20.98 21.77
CA ARG A 323 28.95 22.42 21.77
C ARG A 323 28.07 22.81 20.58
N ILE A 324 27.08 23.67 20.80
CA ILE A 324 26.14 24.06 19.74
C ILE A 324 26.84 24.74 18.55
N SER A 325 27.77 25.65 18.81
CA SER A 325 28.56 26.32 17.77
C SER A 325 29.35 25.35 16.88
N GLN A 326 29.80 24.22 17.42
CA GLN A 326 30.49 23.16 16.66
C GLN A 326 29.58 22.53 15.59
N ILE A 327 28.28 22.38 15.87
CA ILE A 327 27.31 21.83 14.89
C ILE A 327 27.24 22.74 13.67
N HIS A 328 27.16 24.05 13.90
CA HIS A 328 27.14 25.04 12.82
C HIS A 328 28.47 25.09 12.05
N GLN A 329 29.61 24.94 12.74
CA GLN A 329 30.93 24.84 12.11
C GLN A 329 31.04 23.60 11.21
N VAL A 330 30.55 22.44 11.67
CA VAL A 330 30.51 21.21 10.85
C VAL A 330 29.61 21.38 9.63
N ALA A 331 28.45 22.04 9.79
CA ALA A 331 27.56 22.32 8.66
C ALA A 331 28.27 23.18 7.60
N THR A 332 28.75 24.35 8.00
CA THR A 332 29.43 25.30 7.10
C THR A 332 30.70 24.71 6.49
N GLY A 333 31.49 23.94 7.24
CA GLY A 333 32.67 23.24 6.73
C GLY A 333 32.35 22.14 5.71
N THR A 334 31.24 21.41 5.90
CA THR A 334 30.79 20.38 4.95
C THR A 334 30.27 20.99 3.66
N ILE A 335 29.51 22.09 3.76
CA ILE A 335 29.02 22.86 2.61
C ILE A 335 30.21 23.41 1.82
N LYS A 336 31.17 24.07 2.48
CA LYS A 336 32.36 24.66 1.82
C LYS A 336 33.20 23.63 1.06
N ARG A 337 33.34 22.42 1.60
CA ARG A 337 34.07 21.31 0.95
C ARG A 337 33.32 20.73 -0.24
N SER A 338 32.00 20.63 -0.17
CA SER A 338 31.17 20.03 -1.23
C SER A 338 30.90 21.02 -2.35
N ASN A 339 30.41 22.22 -2.01
CA ASN A 339 30.15 23.31 -2.93
C ASN A 339 30.16 24.65 -2.18
N LYS A 340 31.28 25.37 -2.24
CA LYS A 340 31.49 26.66 -1.56
C LYS A 340 30.45 27.72 -1.92
N LYS A 341 29.87 27.68 -3.13
CA LYS A 341 28.88 28.67 -3.58
C LYS A 341 27.58 28.62 -2.77
N LEU A 342 27.21 27.45 -2.22
CA LEU A 342 25.98 27.27 -1.45
C LEU A 342 26.04 27.89 -0.05
N ILE A 343 27.19 28.35 0.42
CA ILE A 343 27.32 28.89 1.78
C ILE A 343 26.46 30.14 1.98
N GLN A 344 26.31 30.97 0.95
CA GLN A 344 25.48 32.18 0.99
C GLN A 344 23.98 31.88 1.02
N ASN A 345 23.60 30.66 0.62
CA ASN A 345 22.21 30.20 0.57
C ASN A 345 21.80 29.47 1.87
N PHE A 346 22.74 29.16 2.77
CA PHE A 346 22.52 28.35 3.95
C PHE A 346 21.74 29.09 5.05
N VAL A 347 20.65 28.50 5.55
CA VAL A 347 19.74 29.16 6.52
C VAL A 347 19.93 28.75 7.99
N GLY A 348 20.81 27.79 8.30
CA GLY A 348 21.17 27.39 9.67
C GLY A 348 20.87 25.93 10.01
N CYS A 349 21.03 25.57 11.30
CA CYS A 349 20.95 24.18 11.81
C CYS A 349 19.66 23.88 12.62
N GLY A 350 18.72 24.82 12.73
CA GLY A 350 17.50 24.67 13.53
C GLY A 350 17.62 25.15 14.99
N PHE A 351 16.83 24.57 15.89
CA PHE A 351 16.67 25.07 17.27
C PHE A 351 16.12 24.02 18.24
N GLY A 352 16.23 24.28 19.55
CA GLY A 352 15.54 23.51 20.60
C GLY A 352 14.03 23.66 20.54
N MET A 353 13.33 22.60 20.91
CA MET A 353 11.86 22.52 20.85
C MET A 353 11.33 21.74 22.05
N GLY A 354 10.13 22.09 22.51
CA GLY A 354 9.48 21.48 23.67
C GLY A 354 8.07 22.02 23.85
N LEU A 355 7.82 22.68 24.98
CA LEU A 355 6.57 23.43 25.19
C LEU A 355 6.52 24.70 24.33
N GLU A 356 7.68 25.28 24.05
CA GLU A 356 7.87 26.29 23.03
C GLU A 356 8.22 25.59 21.71
N PHE A 357 7.58 25.98 20.60
CA PHE A 357 7.97 25.47 19.29
C PHE A 357 9.44 25.80 18.99
N ARG A 358 9.86 27.03 19.29
CA ARG A 358 11.24 27.51 19.11
C ARG A 358 11.82 28.05 20.42
N GLU A 359 12.71 27.28 21.02
CA GLU A 359 13.46 27.69 22.22
C GLU A 359 14.59 28.65 21.84
N SER A 360 14.37 29.95 22.05
CA SER A 360 15.32 31.02 21.68
C SER A 360 16.69 30.91 22.34
N ASN A 361 16.79 30.26 23.50
CA ASN A 361 18.05 29.98 24.18
C ASN A 361 18.83 28.80 23.56
N LEU A 362 18.19 27.97 22.73
CA LEU A 362 18.79 26.75 22.16
C LEU A 362 18.78 26.77 20.63
N VAL A 363 19.01 27.94 20.01
CA VAL A 363 19.19 28.06 18.56
C VAL A 363 20.55 27.49 18.16
N LEU A 364 20.57 26.64 17.13
CA LEU A 364 21.78 25.96 16.64
C LEU A 364 22.54 26.85 15.64
N ASN A 365 23.33 27.79 16.16
CA ASN A 365 24.11 28.75 15.37
C ASN A 365 25.55 28.88 15.88
N GLU A 366 26.39 29.58 15.12
CA GLU A 366 27.81 29.81 15.43
C GLU A 366 28.07 30.54 16.76
N LYS A 367 27.12 31.39 17.20
CA LYS A 367 27.28 32.25 18.38
C LYS A 367 26.94 31.52 19.68
N ASN A 368 26.15 30.45 19.60
CA ASN A 368 25.67 29.75 20.78
C ASN A 368 26.73 28.77 21.33
N GLN A 369 27.34 29.14 22.45
CA GLN A 369 28.38 28.35 23.11
C GLN A 369 27.85 27.31 24.10
N GLN A 370 26.52 27.14 24.20
CA GLN A 370 25.95 26.14 25.10
C GLN A 370 26.30 24.71 24.69
N ILE A 371 26.33 23.82 25.69
CA ILE A 371 26.57 22.39 25.52
C ILE A 371 25.23 21.66 25.49
N LEU A 372 25.04 20.80 24.50
CA LEU A 372 23.88 19.92 24.42
C LEU A 372 23.88 18.94 25.59
N LYS A 373 22.70 18.73 26.20
CA LYS A 373 22.52 17.80 27.32
C LYS A 373 21.57 16.67 26.92
N SER A 374 21.74 15.53 27.58
CA SER A 374 20.76 14.45 27.48
C SER A 374 19.38 14.95 27.90
N GLY A 375 18.36 14.64 27.12
CA GLY A 375 17.01 15.15 27.28
C GLY A 375 16.72 16.48 26.56
N HIS A 376 17.71 17.12 25.92
CA HIS A 376 17.40 18.17 24.94
C HIS A 376 16.66 17.56 23.75
N ILE A 377 15.71 18.32 23.20
CA ILE A 377 15.00 17.98 21.98
C ILE A 377 15.21 19.14 21.01
N VAL A 378 15.59 18.83 19.78
CA VAL A 378 15.87 19.82 18.74
C VAL A 378 15.03 19.52 17.49
N ASN A 379 14.49 20.59 16.90
CA ASN A 379 14.11 20.61 15.50
C ASN A 379 15.39 20.83 14.70
N PHE A 380 16.08 19.76 14.34
CA PHE A 380 17.32 19.83 13.58
C PHE A 380 16.99 20.01 12.11
N SER A 381 17.37 21.15 11.54
CA SER A 381 17.04 21.51 10.17
C SER A 381 18.25 22.01 9.41
N ILE A 382 18.40 21.61 8.15
CA ILE A 382 19.39 22.12 7.20
C ILE A 382 18.62 22.55 5.97
N GLY A 383 18.89 23.74 5.44
CA GLY A 383 18.22 24.25 4.26
C GLY A 383 19.07 25.24 3.47
N PHE A 384 18.69 25.39 2.20
CA PHE A 384 19.21 26.38 1.28
C PHE A 384 18.05 27.19 0.69
N GLU A 385 18.15 28.52 0.73
CA GLU A 385 17.19 29.44 0.12
C GLU A 385 17.80 30.16 -1.09
N LYS A 386 16.96 30.72 -1.96
CA LYS A 386 17.38 31.59 -3.08
C LYS A 386 18.35 30.91 -4.06
N LEU A 387 18.18 29.61 -4.29
CA LEU A 387 18.90 28.88 -5.34
C LEU A 387 18.29 29.22 -6.70
N LYS A 388 19.07 29.13 -7.77
CA LYS A 388 18.62 29.44 -9.14
C LYS A 388 18.69 28.21 -10.05
N GLU A 389 17.68 28.05 -10.90
CA GLU A 389 17.61 27.11 -12.00
C GLU A 389 17.05 27.88 -13.21
N GLY A 390 17.93 28.35 -14.11
CA GLY A 390 17.54 29.31 -15.14
C GLY A 390 16.98 30.61 -14.53
N SER A 391 15.76 30.99 -14.94
CA SER A 391 15.03 32.15 -14.40
C SER A 391 14.26 31.85 -13.10
N LYS A 392 14.05 30.57 -12.75
CA LYS A 392 13.30 30.16 -11.56
C LYS A 392 14.20 30.21 -10.32
N THR A 393 13.64 30.71 -9.21
CA THR A 393 14.27 30.64 -7.88
C THR A 393 13.67 29.46 -7.12
N TYR A 394 14.47 28.71 -6.37
CA TYR A 394 13.98 27.62 -5.54
C TYR A 394 14.68 27.54 -4.18
N ALA A 395 14.13 26.72 -3.29
CA ALA A 395 14.71 26.43 -1.98
C ALA A 395 14.59 24.94 -1.67
N MET A 396 15.35 24.46 -0.69
CA MET A 396 15.23 23.09 -0.18
C MET A 396 15.51 23.07 1.31
N GLN A 397 14.79 22.24 2.05
CA GLN A 397 14.94 22.13 3.50
C GLN A 397 14.57 20.73 3.97
N ILE A 398 15.38 20.20 4.90
CA ILE A 398 15.01 19.03 5.69
C ILE A 398 14.99 19.45 7.14
N ALA A 399 14.01 18.97 7.89
CA ALA A 399 13.96 19.12 9.33
C ALA A 399 13.39 17.87 9.98
N ASP A 400 13.93 17.52 11.14
CA ASP A 400 13.50 16.38 11.93
C ASP A 400 13.51 16.71 13.42
N THR A 401 12.61 16.06 14.16
CA THR A 401 12.63 16.10 15.63
C THR A 401 13.61 15.06 16.16
N ILE A 402 14.61 15.51 16.92
CA ILE A 402 15.67 14.66 17.47
C ILE A 402 15.75 14.82 18.98
N LEU A 403 15.77 13.70 19.69
CA LEU A 403 16.09 13.63 21.11
C LEU A 403 17.61 13.41 21.28
N ILE A 404 18.24 14.29 22.04
CA ILE A 404 19.66 14.17 22.40
C ILE A 404 19.80 13.21 23.59
N THR A 405 20.65 12.20 23.44
CA THR A 405 21.00 11.26 24.51
C THR A 405 22.52 11.22 24.73
N GLN A 406 22.96 10.42 25.71
CA GLN A 406 24.40 10.16 25.92
C GLN A 406 24.98 9.27 24.81
N GLU A 407 24.22 8.28 24.35
CA GLU A 407 24.62 7.30 23.33
C GLU A 407 24.63 7.91 21.91
N GLY A 408 23.83 8.96 21.68
CA GLY A 408 23.73 9.63 20.39
C GLY A 408 22.38 10.31 20.16
N PRO A 409 22.17 10.87 18.97
CA PRO A 409 20.86 11.37 18.56
C PRO A 409 19.86 10.24 18.35
N LYS A 410 18.65 10.39 18.89
CA LYS A 410 17.50 9.54 18.59
C LYS A 410 16.54 10.31 17.69
N LEU A 411 16.42 9.87 16.43
CA LEU A 411 15.48 10.41 15.47
C LEU A 411 14.04 10.03 15.84
N LEU A 412 13.17 11.02 16.07
CA LEU A 412 11.77 10.81 16.44
C LEU A 412 10.81 10.87 15.24
N THR A 413 11.24 11.47 14.13
CA THR A 413 10.50 11.56 12.87
C THR A 413 11.19 10.77 11.73
N PRO A 414 11.15 9.43 11.73
CA PRO A 414 11.90 8.60 10.76
C PRO A 414 11.22 8.52 9.39
N VAL A 415 10.92 9.67 8.78
CA VAL A 415 10.42 9.75 7.41
C VAL A 415 11.60 9.72 6.45
N LYS A 416 11.49 8.95 5.36
CA LYS A 416 12.55 8.83 4.36
C LYS A 416 12.90 10.19 3.73
N ARG A 417 14.15 10.33 3.34
CA ARG A 417 14.77 11.53 2.74
C ARG A 417 15.81 11.18 1.66
N ALA A 418 15.77 9.93 1.19
CA ALA A 418 16.63 9.49 0.10
C ALA A 418 16.08 10.07 -1.21
N TRP A 419 16.95 10.43 -2.14
CA TRP A 419 16.59 11.06 -3.41
C TRP A 419 15.43 10.34 -4.13
N LYS A 420 15.52 9.02 -4.28
CA LYS A 420 14.49 8.17 -4.91
C LYS A 420 13.10 8.20 -4.28
N GLU A 421 12.96 8.69 -3.05
CA GLU A 421 11.68 8.72 -2.32
C GLU A 421 10.99 10.08 -2.39
N ILE A 422 11.72 11.09 -2.88
CA ILE A 422 11.29 12.50 -2.89
C ILE A 422 11.38 13.14 -4.27
N ALA A 423 12.05 12.50 -5.23
CA ALA A 423 12.11 12.95 -6.62
C ALA A 423 11.12 12.15 -7.44
N PHE A 424 10.22 12.85 -8.12
CA PHE A 424 9.21 12.32 -9.03
C PHE A 424 9.53 12.81 -10.44
N ILE A 425 9.30 11.95 -11.42
CA ILE A 425 9.46 12.26 -12.83
C ILE A 425 8.07 12.12 -13.44
N MET A 426 7.50 13.22 -13.92
CA MET A 426 6.26 13.18 -14.70
C MET A 426 6.65 12.72 -16.10
N ASN A 427 6.00 11.66 -16.60
CA ASN A 427 6.24 11.26 -17.98
C ASN A 427 5.40 12.17 -18.87
N ASP A 428 6.00 13.25 -19.37
CA ASP A 428 5.45 14.06 -20.47
C ASP A 428 5.55 13.25 -21.79
N ASP A 429 4.86 12.11 -21.87
CA ASP A 429 4.60 11.39 -23.12
C ASP A 429 3.07 11.34 -23.33
N ASP A 430 2.43 12.52 -23.31
CA ASP A 430 1.13 12.78 -23.94
C ASP A 430 1.41 13.64 -25.19
N ASP A 431 1.91 13.00 -26.26
CA ASP A 431 1.73 13.52 -27.61
C ASP A 431 0.55 12.74 -28.22
N GLU A 432 -0.54 13.49 -28.45
CA GLU A 432 -1.69 13.21 -29.32
C GLU A 432 -2.68 12.12 -28.87
N GLU A 433 -3.80 12.55 -28.25
CA GLU A 433 -5.14 12.31 -28.79
C GLU A 433 -6.14 13.31 -28.18
N GLU A 434 -6.74 14.12 -29.05
CA GLU A 434 -7.81 15.10 -28.78
C GLU A 434 -9.10 14.38 -28.36
N GLU A 435 -9.82 14.90 -27.37
CA GLU A 435 -11.29 14.98 -27.39
C GLU A 435 -11.79 16.06 -26.39
N GLU A 436 -12.26 17.17 -26.96
CA GLU A 436 -13.17 18.16 -26.35
C GLU A 436 -14.51 17.44 -25.99
N ASP A 437 -15.43 17.85 -25.11
CA ASP A 437 -15.74 19.11 -24.45
C ASP A 437 -16.74 18.78 -23.31
N ASN A 438 -16.76 19.58 -22.25
CA ASN A 438 -17.97 20.00 -21.51
C ASN A 438 -17.58 20.71 -20.20
N GLN A 439 -17.56 22.05 -20.26
CA GLN A 439 -17.92 22.87 -19.10
C GLN A 439 -19.44 23.00 -19.01
N PRO A 440 -20.00 23.27 -17.81
CA PRO A 440 -20.34 24.68 -17.58
C PRO A 440 -20.02 25.19 -16.16
N ALA A 441 -19.49 26.41 -16.18
CA ALA A 441 -19.81 27.59 -15.39
C ALA A 441 -19.94 27.53 -13.85
N PHE A 442 -19.20 28.47 -13.27
CA PHE A 442 -19.10 28.85 -11.87
C PHE A 442 -20.09 29.99 -11.60
N GLU A 443 -21.00 29.86 -10.63
CA GLU A 443 -21.53 31.04 -9.94
C GLU A 443 -22.06 30.75 -8.52
N ASP A 444 -21.46 31.53 -7.61
CA ASP A 444 -21.80 32.00 -6.28
C ASP A 444 -22.25 31.13 -5.08
N HIS A 445 -21.42 31.33 -4.04
CA HIS A 445 -21.54 30.96 -2.66
C HIS A 445 -22.66 31.72 -1.95
N TYR A 446 -23.76 31.04 -1.59
CA TYR A 446 -24.57 31.43 -0.42
C TYR A 446 -25.34 30.27 0.24
N GLU A 447 -24.82 29.03 0.26
CA GLU A 447 -25.59 27.90 0.83
C GLU A 447 -24.79 26.80 1.58
N ALA A 448 -23.57 27.10 2.03
CA ALA A 448 -22.69 26.11 2.67
C ALA A 448 -23.11 25.66 4.09
N ARG A 449 -24.17 26.27 4.68
CA ARG A 449 -24.68 25.90 6.02
C ARG A 449 -25.93 25.02 6.00
N ARG A 450 -26.60 24.88 4.83
CA ARG A 450 -27.70 23.92 4.61
C ARG A 450 -27.23 22.58 4.03
N ARG A 451 -26.00 22.51 3.49
CA ARG A 451 -25.47 21.29 2.86
C ARG A 451 -25.00 20.20 3.81
N ARG A 452 -24.69 20.43 5.09
CA ARG A 452 -24.28 19.33 6.00
C ARG A 452 -25.39 18.31 6.34
N LYS A 453 -26.67 18.68 6.27
CA LYS A 453 -27.80 17.72 6.29
C LYS A 453 -28.09 17.16 4.89
N LYS A 454 -27.68 17.87 3.84
CA LYS A 454 -27.84 17.46 2.45
C LYS A 454 -26.77 16.45 2.03
N ASP A 455 -25.53 16.53 2.52
CA ASP A 455 -24.40 15.66 2.18
C ASP A 455 -24.49 14.28 2.84
N GLU A 456 -25.00 14.19 4.08
CA GLU A 456 -25.41 12.90 4.68
C GLU A 456 -26.63 12.33 3.94
N ALA A 457 -27.57 13.18 3.53
CA ALA A 457 -28.70 12.78 2.72
C ALA A 457 -28.30 12.45 1.26
N GLU A 458 -27.22 13.00 0.71
CA GLU A 458 -26.67 12.80 -0.65
C GLU A 458 -25.73 11.59 -0.68
N ALA A 459 -24.99 11.32 0.39
CA ALA A 459 -24.28 10.06 0.57
C ALA A 459 -25.29 8.92 0.77
N TYR A 460 -26.35 9.14 1.57
CA TYR A 460 -27.48 8.22 1.67
C TYR A 460 -28.23 8.13 0.34
N LYS A 461 -28.45 9.23 -0.41
CA LYS A 461 -29.08 9.21 -1.74
C LYS A 461 -28.22 8.48 -2.76
N LYS A 462 -26.90 8.70 -2.80
CA LYS A 462 -25.96 7.98 -3.67
C LYS A 462 -25.90 6.51 -3.31
N GLN A 463 -25.99 6.15 -2.03
CA GLN A 463 -26.05 4.76 -1.61
C GLN A 463 -27.41 4.14 -1.97
N LEU A 464 -28.50 4.88 -1.80
CA LEU A 464 -29.86 4.46 -2.18
C LEU A 464 -30.05 4.44 -3.71
N GLU A 465 -29.34 5.28 -4.47
CA GLU A 465 -29.26 5.30 -5.93
C GLU A 465 -28.45 4.10 -6.42
N LYS A 466 -27.30 3.80 -5.80
CA LYS A 466 -26.53 2.57 -6.06
C LYS A 466 -27.33 1.31 -5.74
N ASP A 467 -28.08 1.31 -4.63
CA ASP A 467 -28.95 0.21 -4.25
C ASP A 467 -30.15 0.10 -5.19
N LYS A 468 -30.73 1.23 -5.65
CA LYS A 468 -31.79 1.27 -6.66
C LYS A 468 -31.30 0.80 -8.02
N GLU A 469 -30.08 1.16 -8.43
CA GLU A 469 -29.45 0.72 -9.68
C GLU A 469 -29.24 -0.80 -9.66
N GLN A 470 -28.71 -1.34 -8.55
CA GLN A 470 -28.63 -2.78 -8.31
C GLN A 470 -30.02 -3.45 -8.30
N GLN A 471 -31.03 -2.85 -7.68
CA GLN A 471 -32.40 -3.38 -7.69
C GLN A 471 -33.04 -3.33 -9.09
N LEU A 472 -32.74 -2.31 -9.90
CA LEU A 472 -33.23 -2.18 -11.26
C LEU A 472 -32.55 -3.21 -12.17
N LEU A 473 -31.23 -3.37 -12.04
CA LEU A 473 -30.46 -4.45 -12.67
C LEU A 473 -31.03 -5.81 -12.27
N ALA A 474 -31.30 -6.04 -10.98
CA ALA A 474 -31.90 -7.28 -10.49
C ALA A 474 -33.30 -7.54 -11.08
N LYS A 475 -34.15 -6.49 -11.23
CA LYS A 475 -35.48 -6.63 -11.87
C LYS A 475 -35.37 -6.92 -13.36
N LYS A 476 -34.54 -6.18 -14.11
CA LYS A 476 -34.27 -6.44 -15.53
C LYS A 476 -33.74 -7.85 -15.73
N HIS A 477 -32.80 -8.26 -14.87
CA HIS A 477 -32.23 -9.59 -14.88
C HIS A 477 -33.27 -10.67 -14.56
N GLN A 478 -34.15 -10.46 -13.57
CA GLN A 478 -35.22 -11.40 -13.23
C GLN A 478 -36.24 -11.52 -14.38
N GLU A 479 -36.61 -10.42 -15.04
CA GLU A 479 -37.48 -10.44 -16.23
C GLU A 479 -36.82 -11.17 -17.41
N GLU A 480 -35.53 -10.92 -17.64
CA GLU A 480 -34.76 -11.63 -18.66
C GLU A 480 -34.63 -13.12 -18.34
N LEU A 481 -34.35 -13.47 -17.08
CA LEU A 481 -34.26 -14.86 -16.60
C LEU A 481 -35.59 -15.58 -16.81
N LEU A 482 -36.72 -14.95 -16.45
CA LEU A 482 -38.05 -15.52 -16.67
C LEU A 482 -38.33 -15.72 -18.17
N ARG A 483 -37.91 -14.80 -19.04
CA ARG A 483 -37.99 -14.95 -20.50
C ARG A 483 -37.09 -16.08 -21.01
N ARG A 484 -35.87 -16.21 -20.50
CA ARG A 484 -34.93 -17.29 -20.85
C ARG A 484 -35.49 -18.64 -20.38
N LEU A 485 -35.93 -18.76 -19.14
CA LEU A 485 -36.58 -19.96 -18.58
C LEU A 485 -37.81 -20.37 -19.38
N ALA A 486 -38.67 -19.40 -19.76
CA ALA A 486 -39.83 -19.66 -20.61
C ALA A 486 -39.45 -20.16 -22.02
N LYS A 487 -38.33 -19.67 -22.60
CA LYS A 487 -37.78 -20.17 -23.87
C LYS A 487 -37.12 -21.56 -23.70
N THR A 488 -36.40 -21.79 -22.61
CA THR A 488 -35.72 -23.08 -22.34
C THR A 488 -36.72 -24.21 -22.04
N THR A 489 -37.92 -23.90 -21.53
CA THR A 489 -39.02 -24.88 -21.43
C THR A 489 -39.60 -25.35 -22.77
N ILE A 490 -39.32 -24.65 -23.89
CA ILE A 490 -39.78 -25.04 -25.23
C ILE A 490 -38.72 -25.90 -25.95
N ASP A 491 -37.44 -25.77 -25.60
CA ASP A 491 -36.31 -26.44 -26.25
C ASP A 491 -35.69 -27.59 -25.42
N SER A 492 -36.40 -28.12 -24.42
CA SER A 492 -35.98 -29.33 -23.70
C SER A 492 -36.26 -30.61 -24.51
N SER A 493 -35.82 -30.64 -25.76
CA SER A 493 -35.51 -31.87 -26.50
C SER A 493 -34.00 -32.11 -26.35
N PHE A 494 -33.60 -32.57 -25.17
CA PHE A 494 -32.23 -33.00 -24.92
C PHE A 494 -31.85 -34.06 -25.95
N ASP A 495 -30.98 -33.66 -26.87
CA ASP A 495 -30.36 -34.49 -27.88
C ASP A 495 -29.71 -35.69 -27.17
N HIS A 496 -30.32 -36.86 -27.33
CA HIS A 496 -29.81 -38.10 -26.76
C HIS A 496 -28.38 -38.30 -27.27
N LYS A 497 -27.39 -38.08 -26.40
CA LYS A 497 -26.00 -38.51 -26.62
C LYS A 497 -26.04 -39.93 -27.18
N LYS A 498 -25.60 -40.09 -28.43
CA LYS A 498 -25.49 -41.38 -29.13
C LYS A 498 -24.99 -42.44 -28.16
N ALA A 499 -25.85 -43.41 -27.85
CA ALA A 499 -25.52 -44.53 -26.99
C ALA A 499 -24.21 -45.18 -27.47
N PHE A 500 -23.29 -45.39 -26.53
CA PHE A 500 -22.02 -46.04 -26.82
C PHE A 500 -22.26 -47.49 -27.28
N ASP A 501 -21.78 -47.84 -28.47
CA ASP A 501 -21.91 -49.18 -29.03
C ASP A 501 -20.95 -50.17 -28.33
N TYR A 502 -21.46 -50.96 -27.39
CA TYR A 502 -20.70 -51.93 -26.60
C TYR A 502 -20.13 -53.09 -27.44
N SER A 503 -20.66 -53.33 -28.65
CA SER A 503 -20.21 -54.41 -29.55
C SER A 503 -18.77 -54.23 -30.06
N LYS A 504 -18.22 -53.01 -29.94
CA LYS A 504 -16.84 -52.66 -30.34
C LYS A 504 -15.76 -53.12 -29.36
N ILE A 505 -16.14 -53.51 -28.13
CA ILE A 505 -15.19 -53.99 -27.12
C ILE A 505 -15.17 -55.52 -27.20
N ARG A 506 -14.25 -56.07 -28.00
CA ARG A 506 -14.09 -57.53 -28.17
C ARG A 506 -12.62 -57.91 -27.99
N SER A 507 -12.34 -58.86 -27.10
CA SER A 507 -11.00 -59.40 -26.86
C SER A 507 -10.55 -60.34 -27.99
N TYR A 508 -11.24 -61.47 -28.17
CA TYR A 508 -10.95 -62.47 -29.20
C TYR A 508 -12.24 -62.92 -29.90
N LYS A 509 -12.12 -63.47 -31.11
CA LYS A 509 -13.28 -64.00 -31.85
C LYS A 509 -13.52 -65.47 -31.53
N SER A 510 -12.46 -66.25 -31.41
CA SER A 510 -12.45 -67.68 -31.14
C SER A 510 -11.30 -68.05 -30.19
N VAL A 511 -11.33 -69.26 -29.62
CA VAL A 511 -10.27 -69.76 -28.73
C VAL A 511 -8.95 -69.96 -29.49
N SER A 512 -9.00 -70.23 -30.80
CA SER A 512 -7.82 -70.36 -31.67
C SER A 512 -6.99 -69.08 -31.77
N ASP A 513 -7.58 -67.92 -31.44
CA ASP A 513 -6.90 -66.62 -31.48
C ASP A 513 -6.03 -66.38 -30.22
N TYR A 514 -6.05 -67.31 -29.26
CA TYR A 514 -5.30 -67.14 -28.02
C TYR A 514 -3.79 -67.28 -28.28
N PRO A 515 -2.95 -66.46 -27.62
CA PRO A 515 -1.51 -66.61 -27.69
C PRO A 515 -1.08 -68.02 -27.28
N SER A 516 -0.41 -68.75 -28.19
CA SER A 516 0.07 -70.12 -27.96
C SER A 516 1.04 -70.26 -26.79
N TYR A 517 1.67 -69.15 -26.38
CA TYR A 517 2.60 -69.07 -25.25
C TYR A 517 1.91 -68.85 -23.90
N ALA A 518 0.59 -68.67 -23.85
CA ALA A 518 -0.14 -68.42 -22.61
C ALA A 518 -0.31 -69.73 -21.79
N LYS A 519 0.17 -69.72 -20.55
CA LYS A 519 0.07 -70.89 -19.66
C LYS A 519 -1.29 -70.92 -18.92
N PRO A 520 -1.98 -72.07 -18.83
CA PRO A 520 -3.32 -72.15 -18.22
C PRO A 520 -3.44 -71.73 -16.75
N ASN A 521 -2.34 -71.75 -15.99
CA ASN A 521 -2.32 -71.46 -14.55
C ASN A 521 -1.67 -70.11 -14.20
N GLN A 522 -1.43 -69.23 -15.18
CA GLN A 522 -0.74 -67.96 -14.98
C GLN A 522 -1.53 -66.81 -15.61
N LEU A 523 -1.38 -65.61 -15.05
CA LEU A 523 -1.86 -64.41 -15.70
C LEU A 523 -1.00 -64.13 -16.93
N TYR A 524 -1.65 -63.79 -18.04
CA TYR A 524 -0.98 -63.40 -19.26
C TYR A 524 -1.61 -62.15 -19.85
N VAL A 525 -0.78 -61.19 -20.22
CA VAL A 525 -1.22 -59.93 -20.82
C VAL A 525 -0.83 -59.94 -22.28
N ASP A 526 -1.82 -60.03 -23.18
CA ASP A 526 -1.60 -59.89 -24.60
C ASP A 526 -1.55 -58.39 -24.97
N ILE A 527 -0.35 -57.93 -25.31
CA ILE A 527 -0.10 -56.55 -25.69
C ILE A 527 -0.70 -56.23 -27.07
N LYS A 528 -0.76 -57.20 -27.99
CA LYS A 528 -1.29 -56.99 -29.34
C LYS A 528 -2.81 -57.00 -29.36
N GLY A 529 -3.43 -57.95 -28.65
CA GLY A 529 -4.87 -58.08 -28.47
C GLY A 529 -5.48 -57.19 -27.39
N GLU A 530 -4.68 -56.35 -26.72
CA GLU A 530 -5.10 -55.46 -25.62
C GLU A 530 -5.96 -56.16 -24.55
N THR A 531 -5.60 -57.41 -24.22
CA THR A 531 -6.42 -58.32 -23.42
C THR A 531 -5.62 -58.93 -22.29
N LEU A 532 -6.25 -59.05 -21.11
CA LEU A 532 -5.77 -59.82 -19.98
C LEU A 532 -6.41 -61.21 -20.00
N LEU A 533 -5.60 -62.25 -20.08
CA LEU A 533 -6.03 -63.63 -19.89
C LEU A 533 -5.91 -63.99 -18.41
N VAL A 534 -7.04 -64.35 -17.82
CA VAL A 534 -7.17 -64.66 -16.40
C VAL A 534 -7.46 -66.14 -16.20
N PRO A 535 -6.68 -66.88 -15.39
CA PRO A 535 -6.97 -68.27 -15.10
C PRO A 535 -8.13 -68.37 -14.09
N ILE A 536 -9.32 -68.76 -14.55
CA ILE A 536 -10.49 -69.08 -13.73
C ILE A 536 -10.73 -70.59 -13.86
N PHE A 537 -10.59 -71.34 -12.76
CA PHE A 537 -10.68 -72.80 -12.75
C PHE A 537 -9.83 -73.49 -13.84
N LYS A 538 -8.57 -73.03 -14.03
CA LYS A 538 -7.61 -73.49 -15.05
C LYS A 538 -8.00 -73.21 -16.51
N GLN A 539 -9.05 -72.44 -16.74
CA GLN A 539 -9.42 -71.93 -18.06
C GLN A 539 -9.02 -70.47 -18.17
N LEU A 540 -8.36 -70.09 -19.27
CA LEU A 540 -7.99 -68.71 -19.53
C LEU A 540 -9.20 -67.93 -20.04
N VAL A 541 -9.66 -66.96 -19.26
CA VAL A 541 -10.80 -66.09 -19.59
C VAL A 541 -10.27 -64.72 -20.02
N PRO A 542 -10.62 -64.23 -21.22
CA PRO A 542 -10.10 -62.98 -21.77
C PRO A 542 -10.90 -61.75 -21.33
N PHE A 543 -10.24 -60.81 -20.68
CA PHE A 543 -10.78 -59.50 -20.32
C PHE A 543 -10.09 -58.39 -21.09
N HIS A 544 -10.84 -57.68 -21.94
CA HIS A 544 -10.30 -56.53 -22.67
C HIS A 544 -9.84 -55.45 -21.70
N ILE A 545 -8.72 -54.79 -21.96
CA ILE A 545 -8.12 -53.84 -21.00
C ILE A 545 -9.05 -52.66 -20.65
N SER A 546 -9.96 -52.29 -21.55
CA SER A 546 -10.98 -51.26 -21.32
C SER A 546 -11.97 -51.61 -20.21
N THR A 547 -12.19 -52.89 -19.89
CA THR A 547 -13.11 -53.30 -18.81
C THR A 547 -12.46 -53.27 -17.43
N ILE A 548 -11.13 -53.02 -17.35
CA ILE A 548 -10.36 -53.00 -16.10
C ILE A 548 -10.26 -51.56 -15.55
N ARG A 549 -10.86 -51.33 -14.37
CA ARG A 549 -10.87 -50.04 -13.65
C ARG A 549 -9.57 -49.75 -12.92
N SER A 550 -8.97 -50.72 -12.26
CA SER A 550 -7.66 -50.56 -11.61
C SER A 550 -7.02 -51.92 -11.35
N ALA A 551 -5.71 -51.93 -11.20
CA ALA A 551 -4.97 -53.06 -10.68
C ALA A 551 -4.07 -52.57 -9.56
N THR A 552 -3.99 -53.30 -8.46
CA THR A 552 -3.24 -52.97 -7.25
C THR A 552 -2.43 -54.18 -6.82
N LYS A 553 -1.12 -53.97 -6.57
CA LYS A 553 -0.20 -54.98 -6.04
C LYS A 553 0.00 -54.72 -4.54
N SER A 554 -0.07 -55.76 -3.72
CA SER A 554 0.33 -55.73 -2.31
C SER A 554 1.23 -56.93 -1.98
N GLU A 555 2.05 -56.77 -0.95
CA GLU A 555 2.92 -57.82 -0.42
C GLU A 555 2.43 -58.18 0.99
N GLU A 556 1.98 -59.43 1.17
CA GLU A 556 1.45 -59.97 2.43
C GLU A 556 2.39 -61.08 2.92
N GLY A 557 3.42 -60.70 3.68
CA GLY A 557 4.44 -61.64 4.16
C GLY A 557 5.19 -62.31 3.01
N ALA A 558 5.12 -63.63 2.92
CA ALA A 558 5.77 -64.42 1.86
C ALA A 558 4.96 -64.55 0.56
N PHE A 559 3.89 -63.76 0.39
CA PHE A 559 3.00 -63.83 -0.76
C PHE A 559 2.81 -62.45 -1.40
N THR A 560 2.78 -62.41 -2.73
CA THR A 560 2.35 -61.25 -3.51
C THR A 560 0.88 -61.40 -3.88
N VAL A 561 0.11 -60.33 -3.70
CA VAL A 561 -1.31 -60.27 -4.06
C VAL A 561 -1.51 -59.23 -5.16
N LEU A 562 -2.14 -59.64 -6.27
CA LEU A 562 -2.57 -58.76 -7.35
C LEU A 562 -4.09 -58.71 -7.37
N ARG A 563 -4.64 -57.55 -7.03
CA ARG A 563 -6.07 -57.27 -7.07
C ARG A 563 -6.42 -56.47 -8.31
N ILE A 564 -7.38 -56.96 -9.09
CA ILE A 564 -7.83 -56.40 -10.36
C ILE A 564 -9.29 -56.00 -10.21
N ASN A 565 -9.55 -54.71 -10.23
CA ASN A 565 -10.90 -54.15 -10.16
C ASN A 565 -11.40 -53.92 -11.58
N PHE A 566 -12.57 -54.46 -11.85
CA PHE A 566 -13.28 -54.31 -13.12
C PHE A 566 -14.30 -53.19 -13.03
N ALA A 567 -14.73 -52.74 -14.18
CA ALA A 567 -15.71 -51.68 -14.31
C ALA A 567 -17.11 -52.31 -14.30
N ALA A 568 -17.86 -52.10 -13.23
CA ALA A 568 -19.21 -52.64 -13.00
C ALA A 568 -20.21 -51.51 -12.69
N PRO A 569 -21.50 -51.66 -13.04
CA PRO A 569 -22.54 -50.71 -12.69
C PRO A 569 -22.99 -50.92 -11.24
N ASP A 570 -22.43 -50.18 -10.27
CA ASP A 570 -23.14 -49.92 -9.01
C ASP A 570 -22.70 -48.66 -8.23
N MET A 571 -23.62 -48.24 -7.36
CA MET A 571 -23.93 -46.92 -6.81
C MET A 571 -22.81 -46.21 -6.03
N GLN A 572 -22.24 -45.14 -6.59
CA GLN A 572 -21.69 -43.94 -5.89
C GLN A 572 -20.83 -43.08 -6.82
N PHE A 573 -20.34 -43.62 -7.94
CA PHE A 573 -19.48 -42.89 -8.87
C PHE A 573 -20.25 -42.47 -10.13
N LYS A 574 -20.97 -41.34 -10.05
CA LYS A 574 -21.42 -40.57 -11.23
C LYS A 574 -20.21 -39.99 -11.95
N ASN A 575 -19.36 -40.79 -12.60
CA ASN A 575 -18.38 -40.26 -13.57
C ASN A 575 -17.63 -41.34 -14.40
N ARG A 576 -17.80 -41.20 -15.74
CA ARG A 576 -16.78 -41.39 -16.79
C ARG A 576 -16.56 -42.74 -17.49
N ASN A 577 -17.52 -43.65 -17.55
CA ASN A 577 -17.40 -44.79 -18.47
C ASN A 577 -18.73 -45.02 -19.20
N ASP A 578 -18.98 -44.24 -20.26
CA ASP A 578 -20.19 -44.29 -21.09
C ASP A 578 -20.51 -45.70 -21.61
N TYR A 579 -19.51 -46.58 -21.70
CA TYR A 579 -19.67 -47.96 -22.17
C TYR A 579 -20.38 -48.91 -21.19
N ILE A 580 -20.33 -48.66 -19.88
CA ILE A 580 -20.97 -49.54 -18.86
C ILE A 580 -22.43 -49.16 -18.69
N GLN A 581 -22.74 -47.86 -18.80
CA GLN A 581 -24.10 -47.34 -18.80
C GLN A 581 -24.90 -47.80 -20.02
N ALA A 582 -24.22 -48.15 -21.12
CA ALA A 582 -24.82 -48.69 -22.33
C ALA A 582 -25.06 -50.21 -22.29
N VAL A 583 -24.57 -50.94 -21.27
CA VAL A 583 -24.84 -52.37 -21.12
C VAL A 583 -26.19 -52.55 -20.40
N PRO A 584 -27.07 -53.43 -20.90
CA PRO A 584 -28.34 -53.77 -20.26
C PRO A 584 -28.20 -54.08 -18.75
N GLN A 585 -29.13 -53.59 -17.93
CA GLN A 585 -29.12 -53.74 -16.47
C GLN A 585 -29.35 -55.20 -16.00
N ASP A 586 -29.68 -56.13 -16.90
CA ASP A 586 -29.94 -57.55 -16.63
C ASP A 586 -28.67 -58.41 -16.57
N LYS A 587 -27.47 -57.83 -16.77
CA LYS A 587 -26.21 -58.60 -16.81
C LYS A 587 -25.48 -58.59 -15.47
N HIS A 588 -24.87 -59.71 -15.12
CA HIS A 588 -23.97 -59.82 -13.97
C HIS A 588 -22.54 -59.36 -14.35
N PHE A 589 -21.94 -58.55 -13.48
CA PHE A 589 -20.58 -58.04 -13.67
C PHE A 589 -19.66 -58.52 -12.55
N ILE A 590 -18.43 -58.87 -12.92
CA ILE A 590 -17.35 -59.09 -11.97
C ILE A 590 -16.89 -57.71 -11.47
N GLN A 591 -16.80 -57.51 -10.16
CA GLN A 591 -16.29 -56.26 -9.58
C GLN A 591 -14.78 -56.33 -9.33
N GLU A 592 -14.30 -57.44 -8.79
CA GLU A 592 -12.92 -57.61 -8.36
C GLU A 592 -12.48 -59.07 -8.55
N LEU A 593 -11.23 -59.29 -8.98
CA LEU A 593 -10.53 -60.56 -8.86
C LEU A 593 -9.19 -60.35 -8.13
N SER A 594 -8.90 -61.18 -7.14
CA SER A 594 -7.67 -61.12 -6.36
C SER A 594 -6.86 -62.41 -6.52
N PHE A 595 -5.61 -62.28 -6.97
CA PHE A 595 -4.67 -63.40 -7.18
C PHE A 595 -3.55 -63.34 -6.15
N LYS A 596 -3.26 -64.47 -5.50
CA LYS A 596 -2.20 -64.60 -4.49
C LYS A 596 -1.19 -65.66 -4.93
N ALA A 597 0.10 -65.31 -4.96
CA ALA A 597 1.16 -66.24 -5.34
C ALA A 597 2.40 -66.07 -4.43
N ARG A 598 3.11 -67.17 -4.17
CA ARG A 598 4.40 -67.17 -3.46
C ARG A 598 5.54 -66.64 -4.35
N ASN A 599 5.49 -66.97 -5.65
CA ASN A 599 6.41 -66.42 -6.64
C ASN A 599 5.82 -65.13 -7.22
N SER A 600 6.51 -64.01 -7.00
CA SER A 600 6.07 -62.66 -7.36
C SER A 600 6.19 -62.34 -8.85
N GLU A 601 7.06 -63.05 -9.59
CA GLU A 601 7.51 -62.63 -10.93
C GLU A 601 6.37 -62.50 -11.95
N ASN A 602 5.46 -63.48 -12.00
CA ASN A 602 4.32 -63.44 -12.93
C ASN A 602 3.31 -62.34 -12.60
N LEU A 603 3.02 -62.13 -11.30
CA LEU A 603 2.09 -61.10 -10.85
C LEU A 603 2.67 -59.70 -11.08
N GLU A 604 3.96 -59.51 -10.85
CA GLU A 604 4.65 -58.23 -11.08
C GLU A 604 4.69 -57.88 -12.56
N ARG A 605 5.12 -58.81 -13.41
CA ARG A 605 5.14 -58.60 -14.87
C ARG A 605 3.75 -58.29 -15.41
N SER A 606 2.73 -59.02 -14.94
CA SER A 606 1.34 -58.79 -15.35
C SER A 606 0.85 -57.42 -14.90
N TYR A 607 1.15 -57.01 -13.67
CA TYR A 607 0.82 -55.68 -13.16
C TYR A 607 1.42 -54.56 -14.02
N PHE A 608 2.72 -54.63 -14.33
CA PHE A 608 3.39 -53.62 -15.16
C PHE A 608 2.77 -53.54 -16.57
N ASN A 609 2.54 -54.68 -17.22
CA ASN A 609 1.95 -54.74 -18.55
C ASN A 609 0.50 -54.22 -18.57
N ILE A 610 -0.30 -54.53 -17.55
CA ILE A 610 -1.66 -54.00 -17.39
C ILE A 610 -1.60 -52.47 -17.28
N GLN A 611 -0.71 -51.92 -16.45
CA GLN A 611 -0.60 -50.46 -16.27
C GLN A 611 -0.16 -49.76 -17.56
N GLU A 612 0.81 -50.32 -18.29
CA GLU A 612 1.29 -49.75 -19.56
C GLU A 612 0.19 -49.76 -20.64
N LEU A 613 -0.48 -50.90 -20.83
CA LEU A 613 -1.56 -51.02 -21.81
C LEU A 613 -2.72 -50.08 -21.50
N ARG A 614 -3.14 -49.98 -20.23
CA ARG A 614 -4.20 -49.06 -19.81
C ARG A 614 -3.84 -47.61 -20.16
N LYS A 615 -2.58 -47.22 -19.93
CA LYS A 615 -2.08 -45.88 -20.30
C LYS A 615 -2.12 -45.67 -21.82
N ARG A 616 -1.69 -46.66 -22.60
CA ARG A 616 -1.67 -46.61 -24.07
C ARG A 616 -3.08 -46.48 -24.65
N VAL A 617 -4.02 -47.32 -24.22
CA VAL A 617 -5.41 -47.32 -24.71
C VAL A 617 -6.14 -46.04 -24.32
N ARG A 618 -6.00 -45.60 -23.07
CA ARG A 618 -6.61 -44.33 -22.60
C ARG A 618 -6.10 -43.13 -23.39
N ASN A 619 -4.80 -43.07 -23.67
CA ASN A 619 -4.24 -42.00 -24.49
C ASN A 619 -4.76 -42.04 -25.94
N ARG A 620 -4.88 -43.22 -26.53
CA ARG A 620 -5.41 -43.40 -27.89
C ARG A 620 -6.89 -43.01 -28.00
N ILE A 621 -7.71 -43.40 -27.02
CA ILE A 621 -9.13 -43.02 -26.97
C ILE A 621 -9.24 -41.51 -26.83
N LYS A 622 -8.52 -40.92 -25.88
CA LYS A 622 -8.50 -39.48 -25.67
C LYS A 622 -8.05 -38.71 -26.91
N GLU A 623 -7.01 -39.16 -27.61
CA GLU A 623 -6.54 -38.52 -28.85
C GLU A 623 -7.60 -38.60 -29.97
N LYS A 624 -8.33 -39.73 -30.07
CA LYS A 624 -9.44 -39.87 -31.04
C LYS A 624 -10.62 -38.98 -30.69
N GLU A 625 -10.97 -38.86 -29.41
CA GLU A 625 -12.05 -37.97 -28.93
C GLU A 625 -11.68 -36.50 -29.15
N ASP A 626 -10.46 -36.10 -28.76
CA ASP A 626 -9.93 -34.76 -28.98
C ASP A 626 -10.01 -34.40 -30.46
N LYS A 627 -9.58 -35.30 -31.36
CA LYS A 627 -9.65 -35.08 -32.82
C LYS A 627 -11.07 -34.97 -33.38
N LYS A 628 -12.02 -35.76 -32.87
CA LYS A 628 -13.43 -35.72 -33.31
C LYS A 628 -14.16 -34.45 -32.86
N SER A 629 -13.76 -33.88 -31.73
CA SER A 629 -14.37 -32.67 -31.16
C SER A 629 -13.84 -31.35 -31.76
N LEU A 630 -12.94 -31.41 -32.73
CA LEU A 630 -12.35 -30.22 -33.35
C LEU A 630 -13.26 -29.66 -34.42
N VAL A 631 -13.51 -28.36 -34.35
CA VAL A 631 -14.13 -27.60 -35.43
C VAL A 631 -13.05 -27.29 -36.47
N ILE A 632 -13.29 -27.66 -37.72
CA ILE A 632 -12.38 -27.37 -38.84
C ILE A 632 -12.43 -25.86 -39.11
N GLN A 633 -11.27 -25.20 -39.01
CA GLN A 633 -11.17 -23.77 -39.25
C GLN A 633 -11.04 -23.44 -40.75
N LYS A 634 -11.39 -22.19 -41.10
CA LYS A 634 -11.11 -21.63 -42.42
C LYS A 634 -9.59 -21.60 -42.67
N GLU A 635 -9.20 -21.74 -43.93
CA GLU A 635 -7.78 -21.64 -44.31
C GLU A 635 -7.27 -20.19 -44.17
N LEU A 636 -6.01 -20.05 -43.74
CA LEU A 636 -5.37 -18.75 -43.55
C LEU A 636 -4.95 -18.13 -44.89
N LYS A 637 -5.46 -16.94 -45.19
CA LYS A 637 -5.18 -16.15 -46.40
C LYS A 637 -3.90 -15.33 -46.21
N LEU A 638 -2.82 -15.79 -46.82
CA LEU A 638 -1.49 -15.19 -46.69
C LEU A 638 -1.36 -13.88 -47.45
N LEU A 639 -0.76 -12.90 -46.78
CA LEU A 639 -0.34 -11.64 -47.39
C LEU A 639 1.04 -11.86 -48.06
N ARG A 640 1.12 -11.74 -49.39
CA ARG A 640 2.32 -12.10 -50.18
C ARG A 640 3.31 -10.93 -50.41
N THR A 641 2.92 -9.69 -50.15
CA THR A 641 3.73 -8.47 -50.38
C THR A 641 4.29 -7.87 -49.09
N GLY A 642 5.37 -7.08 -49.18
CA GLY A 642 6.30 -6.64 -48.12
C GLY A 642 5.77 -5.79 -46.95
N GLY A 643 4.48 -5.87 -46.62
CA GLY A 643 3.82 -5.20 -45.49
C GLY A 643 3.34 -6.14 -44.39
N VAL A 644 3.78 -7.41 -44.36
CA VAL A 644 3.37 -8.37 -43.31
C VAL A 644 3.90 -7.93 -41.95
N PRO A 645 3.06 -7.62 -40.95
CA PRO A 645 3.51 -7.36 -39.59
C PRO A 645 4.15 -8.63 -39.02
N LYS A 646 5.35 -8.53 -38.45
CA LYS A 646 6.08 -9.67 -37.88
C LYS A 646 6.65 -9.36 -36.51
N LEU A 647 6.57 -10.33 -35.61
CA LEU A 647 7.19 -10.28 -34.29
C LEU A 647 8.10 -11.51 -34.13
N ARG A 648 9.38 -11.28 -33.84
CA ARG A 648 10.43 -12.32 -33.84
C ARG A 648 10.82 -12.74 -32.43
N ASP A 649 11.50 -13.87 -32.32
CA ASP A 649 12.10 -14.41 -31.09
C ASP A 649 11.08 -14.66 -29.95
N LEU A 650 9.86 -15.04 -30.33
CA LEU A 650 8.77 -15.29 -29.40
C LEU A 650 8.82 -16.71 -28.86
N SER A 651 8.69 -16.84 -27.55
CA SER A 651 8.31 -18.11 -26.93
C SER A 651 6.79 -18.29 -26.98
N VAL A 652 6.33 -19.54 -27.05
CA VAL A 652 4.91 -19.89 -27.19
C VAL A 652 4.45 -20.83 -26.08
N ARG A 653 3.24 -20.57 -25.55
CA ARG A 653 2.55 -21.40 -24.56
C ARG A 653 1.12 -21.71 -25.03
N PRO A 654 0.66 -22.98 -24.99
CA PRO A 654 1.43 -24.18 -24.64
C PRO A 654 2.57 -24.45 -25.65
N PRO A 655 3.63 -25.16 -25.25
CA PRO A 655 4.76 -25.42 -26.12
C PRO A 655 4.35 -26.34 -27.28
N VAL A 656 4.69 -25.92 -28.50
CA VAL A 656 4.38 -26.67 -29.75
C VAL A 656 5.15 -27.99 -29.82
N THR A 657 6.37 -27.99 -29.27
CA THR A 657 7.31 -29.12 -29.29
C THR A 657 7.67 -29.50 -27.85
N ARG A 658 8.35 -30.64 -27.65
CA ARG A 658 8.73 -31.09 -26.29
C ARG A 658 9.74 -30.17 -25.60
N ARG A 659 10.48 -29.35 -26.36
CA ARG A 659 11.50 -28.42 -25.83
C ARG A 659 11.01 -26.98 -26.02
N LYS A 660 11.45 -26.07 -25.15
CA LYS A 660 11.21 -24.63 -25.34
C LYS A 660 11.88 -24.21 -26.65
N SER A 661 11.12 -23.62 -27.56
CA SER A 661 11.57 -23.16 -28.88
C SER A 661 11.01 -21.78 -29.14
N THR A 662 11.79 -20.94 -29.80
CA THR A 662 11.37 -19.61 -30.25
C THR A 662 10.82 -19.66 -31.67
N GLY A 663 10.03 -18.66 -32.04
CA GLY A 663 9.44 -18.55 -33.36
C GLY A 663 9.08 -17.12 -33.74
N ILE A 664 8.46 -16.99 -34.91
CA ILE A 664 8.03 -15.73 -35.52
C ILE A 664 6.51 -15.75 -35.64
N LEU A 665 5.86 -14.68 -35.20
CA LEU A 665 4.42 -14.47 -35.37
C LEU A 665 4.19 -13.47 -36.50
N GLU A 666 3.43 -13.87 -37.52
CA GLU A 666 3.12 -13.08 -38.72
C GLU A 666 1.62 -12.76 -38.79
N GLY A 667 1.28 -11.50 -39.09
CA GLY A 667 -0.10 -11.06 -39.30
C GLY A 667 -0.53 -11.14 -40.77
N HIS A 668 -1.67 -11.77 -41.03
CA HIS A 668 -2.23 -11.97 -42.37
C HIS A 668 -3.70 -11.54 -42.45
N GLN A 669 -4.32 -11.66 -43.63
CA GLN A 669 -5.62 -11.04 -43.94
C GLN A 669 -6.74 -11.45 -42.98
N ASN A 670 -6.82 -12.73 -42.63
CA ASN A 670 -7.87 -13.30 -41.79
C ASN A 670 -7.33 -14.01 -40.54
N GLY A 671 -6.07 -13.81 -40.18
CA GLY A 671 -5.50 -14.47 -39.02
C GLY A 671 -4.00 -14.26 -38.82
N LEU A 672 -3.47 -14.94 -37.82
CA LEU A 672 -2.06 -14.95 -37.46
C LEU A 672 -1.43 -16.31 -37.79
N ARG A 673 -0.16 -16.30 -38.15
CA ARG A 673 0.64 -17.51 -38.33
C ARG A 673 1.85 -17.48 -37.41
N PHE A 674 1.97 -18.47 -36.53
CA PHE A 674 3.20 -18.70 -35.78
C PHE A 674 4.06 -19.74 -36.50
N ILE A 675 5.32 -19.40 -36.76
CA ILE A 675 6.30 -20.27 -37.38
C ILE A 675 7.39 -20.57 -36.36
N ASN A 676 7.53 -21.84 -35.98
CA ASN A 676 8.60 -22.26 -35.10
C ASN A 676 9.95 -22.22 -35.84
N SER A 677 10.92 -21.47 -35.31
CA SER A 677 12.23 -21.28 -35.96
C SER A 677 13.06 -22.55 -36.06
N ARG A 678 12.83 -23.54 -35.18
CA ARG A 678 13.61 -24.78 -35.14
C ARG A 678 13.09 -25.85 -36.10
N ASP A 679 11.79 -26.13 -36.01
CA ASP A 679 11.17 -27.28 -36.69
C ASP A 679 10.34 -26.86 -37.92
N GLY A 680 10.18 -25.55 -38.17
CA GLY A 680 9.37 -25.02 -39.27
C GLY A 680 7.86 -25.27 -39.13
N VAL A 681 7.41 -25.86 -38.02
CA VAL A 681 5.99 -26.14 -37.73
C VAL A 681 5.22 -24.82 -37.69
N LYS A 682 4.13 -24.77 -38.45
CA LYS A 682 3.24 -23.61 -38.57
C LYS A 682 1.97 -23.84 -37.77
N ILE A 683 1.53 -22.81 -37.07
CA ILE A 683 0.24 -22.79 -36.37
C ILE A 683 -0.53 -21.57 -36.87
N ASP A 684 -1.69 -21.85 -37.45
CA ASP A 684 -2.58 -20.82 -37.99
C ASP A 684 -3.71 -20.54 -37.00
N ILE A 685 -3.98 -19.25 -36.77
CA ILE A 685 -4.99 -18.78 -35.82
C ILE A 685 -5.85 -17.76 -36.56
N ILE A 686 -7.08 -18.15 -36.90
CA ILE A 686 -8.03 -17.28 -37.61
C ILE A 686 -8.63 -16.26 -36.65
N TYR A 687 -8.79 -15.00 -37.10
CA TYR A 687 -9.34 -13.91 -36.29
C TYR A 687 -10.75 -14.24 -35.76
N GLU A 688 -11.62 -14.82 -36.60
CA GLU A 688 -12.97 -15.27 -36.22
C GLU A 688 -12.98 -16.28 -35.06
N ASN A 689 -11.87 -16.99 -34.82
CA ASN A 689 -11.78 -17.95 -33.74
C ASN A 689 -11.14 -17.37 -32.46
N ILE A 690 -10.71 -16.11 -32.48
CA ILE A 690 -10.18 -15.42 -31.30
C ILE A 690 -11.37 -14.78 -30.57
N LYS A 691 -11.56 -15.19 -29.31
CA LYS A 691 -12.58 -14.65 -28.44
C LYS A 691 -12.12 -13.35 -27.77
N HIS A 692 -10.92 -13.39 -27.17
CA HIS A 692 -10.27 -12.22 -26.57
C HIS A 692 -8.80 -12.23 -26.98
N ALA A 693 -8.31 -11.09 -27.44
CA ALA A 693 -6.90 -10.85 -27.66
C ALA A 693 -6.43 -9.83 -26.62
N ILE A 694 -5.44 -10.19 -25.81
CA ILE A 694 -5.00 -9.39 -24.68
C ILE A 694 -3.51 -9.12 -24.81
N PHE A 695 -3.15 -7.84 -24.76
CA PHE A 695 -1.76 -7.39 -24.75
C PHE A 695 -1.36 -6.95 -23.34
N GLN A 696 -0.38 -7.62 -22.74
CA GLN A 696 0.13 -7.29 -21.41
C GLN A 696 1.58 -6.81 -21.46
N LYS A 697 1.77 -5.52 -21.16
CA LYS A 697 3.06 -4.84 -21.02
C LYS A 697 3.87 -5.36 -19.83
N SER A 698 5.19 -5.37 -19.94
CA SER A 698 6.14 -5.77 -18.88
C SER A 698 6.50 -4.60 -17.96
N GLU A 699 5.60 -4.23 -17.04
CA GLU A 699 5.87 -3.21 -16.00
C GLU A 699 6.36 -3.84 -14.70
N LYS A 700 5.51 -4.67 -14.09
CA LYS A 700 5.80 -5.44 -12.86
C LYS A 700 6.02 -6.93 -13.11
N THR A 701 5.81 -7.36 -14.35
CA THR A 701 5.91 -8.76 -14.78
C THR A 701 7.27 -9.01 -15.43
N THR A 702 7.72 -10.27 -15.45
CA THR A 702 9.02 -10.65 -16.02
C THR A 702 9.00 -10.77 -17.55
N GLU A 703 7.81 -10.73 -18.14
CA GLU A 703 7.57 -11.00 -19.56
C GLU A 703 6.58 -9.99 -20.15
N VAL A 704 6.81 -9.62 -21.42
CA VAL A 704 5.81 -9.01 -22.30
C VAL A 704 5.08 -10.15 -22.99
N ARG A 705 3.74 -10.12 -23.04
CA ARG A 705 2.95 -11.21 -23.59
C ARG A 705 1.74 -10.74 -24.38
N LEU A 706 1.41 -11.53 -25.39
CA LEU A 706 0.21 -11.48 -26.20
C LEU A 706 -0.57 -12.77 -25.95
N HIS A 707 -1.76 -12.67 -25.36
CA HIS A 707 -2.61 -13.81 -25.06
C HIS A 707 -3.82 -13.81 -26.00
N LEU A 708 -4.08 -14.95 -26.63
CA LEU A 708 -5.24 -15.18 -27.47
C LEU A 708 -6.07 -16.28 -26.83
N GLN A 709 -7.25 -15.92 -26.35
CA GLN A 709 -8.27 -16.86 -25.91
C GLN A 709 -9.09 -17.27 -27.13
N LEU A 710 -9.26 -18.56 -27.37
CA LEU A 710 -9.96 -19.08 -28.55
C LEU A 710 -11.41 -19.45 -28.23
N VAL A 711 -12.29 -19.28 -29.20
CA VAL A 711 -13.68 -19.78 -29.16
C VAL A 711 -13.66 -21.30 -29.30
N ASN A 712 -13.10 -21.80 -30.39
CA ASN A 712 -12.94 -23.23 -30.63
C ASN A 712 -11.48 -23.63 -30.34
N PRO A 713 -11.25 -24.74 -29.61
CA PRO A 713 -9.91 -25.19 -29.34
C PRO A 713 -9.22 -25.68 -30.62
N ILE A 714 -7.92 -25.42 -30.73
CA ILE A 714 -7.07 -25.85 -31.86
C ILE A 714 -6.07 -26.91 -31.42
N MET A 715 -5.52 -27.65 -32.38
CA MET A 715 -4.43 -28.58 -32.13
C MET A 715 -3.09 -27.84 -32.13
N CYS A 716 -2.42 -27.85 -30.99
CA CYS A 716 -1.04 -27.41 -30.85
C CYS A 716 -0.15 -28.65 -30.65
N GLY A 717 0.50 -29.09 -31.73
CA GLY A 717 1.24 -30.36 -31.75
C GLY A 717 0.31 -31.56 -31.55
N LYS A 718 0.44 -32.24 -30.40
CA LYS A 718 -0.40 -33.42 -30.05
C LYS A 718 -1.51 -33.12 -29.03
N LYS A 719 -1.63 -31.86 -28.57
CA LYS A 719 -2.60 -31.48 -27.53
C LYS A 719 -3.59 -30.45 -28.07
N LYS A 720 -4.86 -30.64 -27.73
CA LYS A 720 -5.90 -29.64 -27.91
C LYS A 720 -5.69 -28.48 -26.92
N THR A 721 -5.77 -27.24 -27.39
CA THR A 721 -5.63 -26.03 -26.56
C THR A 721 -6.72 -25.01 -26.87
N GLU A 722 -7.21 -24.34 -25.83
CA GLU A 722 -8.21 -23.27 -25.88
C GLU A 722 -7.58 -21.87 -25.91
N PHE A 723 -6.26 -21.79 -25.79
CA PHE A 723 -5.54 -20.53 -25.75
C PHE A 723 -4.17 -20.66 -26.39
N MET A 724 -3.62 -19.52 -26.81
CA MET A 724 -2.25 -19.37 -27.29
C MET A 724 -1.64 -18.11 -26.70
N GLN A 725 -0.48 -18.22 -26.07
CA GLN A 725 0.28 -17.11 -25.52
C GLN A 725 1.62 -17.00 -26.22
N PHE A 726 1.96 -15.79 -26.67
CA PHE A 726 3.25 -15.45 -27.26
C PHE A 726 3.94 -14.44 -26.37
N TYR A 727 5.17 -14.70 -25.96
CA TYR A 727 5.84 -13.86 -24.96
C TYR A 727 7.34 -13.81 -25.15
N ILE A 728 7.94 -12.75 -24.60
CA ILE A 728 9.39 -12.58 -24.47
C ILE A 728 9.72 -12.37 -23.00
N GLU A 729 10.66 -13.16 -22.48
CA GLU A 729 11.24 -12.98 -21.15
C GLU A 729 12.19 -11.79 -21.16
N VAL A 730 11.83 -10.73 -20.42
CA VAL A 730 12.64 -9.51 -20.33
C VAL A 730 13.65 -9.61 -19.18
N ILE A 731 13.31 -10.39 -18.14
CA ILE A 731 14.19 -10.71 -17.00
C ILE A 731 14.58 -12.19 -17.11
N SER A 732 15.88 -12.47 -17.10
CA SER A 732 16.35 -13.86 -17.01
C SER A 732 16.19 -14.37 -15.59
N SER A 733 15.50 -15.51 -15.42
CA SER A 733 15.36 -16.17 -14.11
C SER A 733 16.64 -16.85 -13.63
N SER A 734 17.69 -16.92 -14.48
CA SER A 734 19.00 -17.43 -14.13
C SER A 734 19.96 -16.30 -13.78
N GLN A 735 19.82 -15.71 -12.59
CA GLN A 735 21.00 -15.24 -11.87
C GLN A 735 21.56 -16.45 -11.14
N ASP A 736 22.64 -17.01 -11.67
CA ASP A 736 23.42 -18.07 -11.01
C ASP A 736 23.79 -17.58 -9.60
N LEU A 737 23.18 -18.17 -8.58
CA LEU A 737 23.48 -17.96 -7.16
C LEU A 737 24.92 -18.41 -6.78
N GLY A 738 25.77 -18.76 -7.75
CA GLY A 738 27.07 -19.41 -7.57
C GLY A 738 28.30 -18.49 -7.62
N HIS A 739 28.21 -17.25 -8.08
CA HIS A 739 29.36 -16.34 -8.12
C HIS A 739 29.14 -15.07 -7.28
N SER A 740 29.17 -15.26 -5.97
CA SER A 740 29.35 -14.20 -4.99
C SER A 740 30.84 -13.94 -4.77
N SER A 741 31.35 -12.79 -5.22
CA SER A 741 32.39 -12.01 -4.49
C SER A 741 32.94 -10.78 -5.22
N ARG A 742 32.49 -10.39 -6.43
CA ARG A 742 32.94 -9.14 -7.07
C ARG A 742 31.87 -8.45 -7.93
N TRP A 743 30.71 -8.15 -7.35
CA TRP A 743 29.76 -7.22 -7.98
C TRP A 743 30.07 -5.81 -7.51
N ASN A 744 30.59 -4.94 -8.39
CA ASN A 744 30.71 -3.52 -8.10
C ASN A 744 29.31 -2.88 -8.16
N GLU A 745 29.04 -1.85 -7.36
CA GLU A 745 27.76 -1.10 -7.42
C GLU A 745 27.47 -0.52 -8.84
N ALA A 746 28.51 -0.33 -9.65
CA ALA A 746 28.42 0.10 -11.04
C ALA A 746 27.83 -0.96 -11.98
N ASP A 747 28.12 -2.25 -11.74
CA ASP A 747 27.67 -3.34 -12.61
C ASP A 747 26.18 -3.62 -12.40
N GLY A 748 25.69 -3.56 -11.15
CA GLY A 748 24.27 -3.68 -10.82
C GLY A 748 23.41 -2.53 -11.37
N LEU A 749 23.95 -1.31 -11.41
CA LEU A 749 23.26 -0.16 -12.04
C LEU A 749 23.19 -0.29 -13.56
N ASN A 750 24.22 -0.83 -14.21
CA ASN A 750 24.22 -1.04 -15.65
C ASN A 750 23.22 -2.15 -16.05
N GLU A 751 23.17 -3.24 -15.29
CA GLU A 751 22.17 -4.31 -15.48
C GLU A 751 20.74 -3.78 -15.31
N GLU A 752 20.46 -2.98 -14.27
CA GLU A 752 19.13 -2.39 -14.08
C GLU A 752 18.74 -1.43 -15.22
N GLN A 753 19.70 -0.64 -15.74
CA GLN A 753 19.46 0.22 -16.90
C GLN A 753 19.22 -0.57 -18.19
N GLU A 754 19.98 -1.65 -18.43
CA GLU A 754 19.77 -2.55 -19.56
C GLU A 754 18.42 -3.25 -19.49
N GLU A 755 17.98 -3.69 -18.31
CA GLU A 755 16.65 -4.25 -18.10
C GLU A 755 15.55 -3.24 -18.45
N ARG A 756 15.65 -2.00 -17.98
CA ARG A 756 14.70 -0.93 -18.32
C ARG A 756 14.65 -0.66 -19.82
N ARG A 757 15.82 -0.63 -20.49
CA ARG A 757 15.92 -0.48 -21.95
C ARG A 757 15.25 -1.64 -22.69
N ARG A 758 15.50 -2.89 -22.26
CA ARG A 758 14.84 -4.08 -22.84
C ARG A 758 13.33 -4.04 -22.66
N ARG A 759 12.83 -3.67 -21.47
CA ARG A 759 11.38 -3.52 -21.19
C ARG A 759 10.73 -2.52 -22.12
N LYS A 760 11.28 -1.29 -22.21
CA LYS A 760 10.75 -0.25 -23.10
C LYS A 760 10.76 -0.70 -24.57
N LYS A 761 11.87 -1.30 -25.02
CA LYS A 761 12.00 -1.82 -26.39
C LYS A 761 10.95 -2.87 -26.72
N TYR A 762 10.77 -3.90 -25.88
CA TYR A 762 9.82 -4.98 -26.15
C TYR A 762 8.37 -4.53 -25.99
N ASN A 763 8.04 -3.67 -25.03
CA ASN A 763 6.69 -3.08 -24.91
C ASN A 763 6.32 -2.31 -26.19
N LYS A 764 7.23 -1.46 -26.70
CA LYS A 764 7.03 -0.70 -27.94
C LYS A 764 6.84 -1.62 -29.14
N LEU A 765 7.70 -2.64 -29.29
CA LEU A 765 7.62 -3.60 -30.39
C LEU A 765 6.29 -4.39 -30.40
N PHE A 766 5.80 -4.82 -29.25
CA PHE A 766 4.51 -5.52 -29.18
C PHE A 766 3.35 -4.58 -29.47
N HIS A 767 3.37 -3.36 -28.95
CA HIS A 767 2.32 -2.36 -29.18
C HIS A 767 2.24 -1.95 -30.67
N GLU A 768 3.38 -1.69 -31.32
CA GLU A 768 3.43 -1.46 -32.77
C GLU A 768 2.89 -2.64 -33.58
N PHE A 769 3.13 -3.87 -33.10
CA PHE A 769 2.64 -5.08 -33.75
C PHE A 769 1.13 -5.26 -33.59
N THR A 770 0.58 -5.04 -32.39
CA THR A 770 -0.87 -5.12 -32.15
C THR A 770 -1.63 -4.07 -32.94
N PHE A 771 -1.12 -2.83 -32.98
CA PHE A 771 -1.68 -1.73 -33.76
C PHE A 771 -1.73 -2.05 -35.27
N LYS A 772 -0.63 -2.59 -35.82
CA LYS A 772 -0.59 -3.03 -37.23
C LYS A 772 -1.56 -4.17 -37.53
N ILE A 773 -1.77 -5.10 -36.59
CA ILE A 773 -2.76 -6.17 -36.75
C ILE A 773 -4.17 -5.58 -36.71
N GLN A 774 -4.47 -4.69 -35.77
CA GLN A 774 -5.77 -4.00 -35.68
C GLN A 774 -6.13 -3.32 -37.00
N GLN A 775 -5.23 -2.50 -37.54
CA GLN A 775 -5.43 -1.84 -38.85
C GLN A 775 -5.65 -2.84 -39.99
N LEU A 776 -4.89 -3.93 -40.02
CA LEU A 776 -5.01 -4.96 -41.05
C LEU A 776 -6.34 -5.72 -40.92
N SER A 777 -6.73 -6.05 -39.70
CA SER A 777 -7.97 -6.76 -39.36
C SER A 777 -9.20 -5.95 -39.78
N GLN A 778 -9.19 -4.64 -39.52
CA GLN A 778 -10.25 -3.71 -39.90
C GLN A 778 -10.32 -3.54 -41.43
N LYS A 779 -9.17 -3.42 -42.11
CA LYS A 779 -9.09 -3.31 -43.58
C LYS A 779 -9.70 -4.51 -44.31
N TYR A 780 -9.57 -5.72 -43.76
CA TYR A 780 -10.07 -6.95 -44.38
C TYR A 780 -11.39 -7.45 -43.77
N GLY A 781 -12.12 -6.60 -43.04
CA GLY A 781 -13.49 -6.86 -42.58
C GLY A 781 -13.62 -7.85 -41.42
N ASN A 782 -12.56 -8.06 -40.64
CA ASN A 782 -12.57 -8.89 -39.43
C ASN A 782 -11.95 -8.10 -38.28
N PRO A 783 -12.66 -7.15 -37.65
CA PRO A 783 -12.07 -6.31 -36.60
C PRO A 783 -11.63 -7.18 -35.42
N LEU A 784 -10.34 -7.14 -35.12
CA LEU A 784 -9.75 -7.75 -33.93
C LEU A 784 -9.24 -6.65 -33.02
N GLU A 785 -9.74 -6.58 -31.80
CA GLU A 785 -9.30 -5.63 -30.80
C GLU A 785 -8.36 -6.28 -29.79
N PHE A 786 -7.26 -5.59 -29.47
CA PHE A 786 -6.35 -6.00 -28.40
C PHE A 786 -6.69 -5.24 -27.12
N GLU A 787 -7.17 -5.96 -26.13
CA GLU A 787 -7.47 -5.42 -24.81
C GLU A 787 -6.18 -5.25 -23.98
N GLU A 788 -6.04 -4.11 -23.31
CA GLU A 788 -4.96 -3.88 -22.33
C GLU A 788 -5.49 -4.04 -20.88
N PRO A 789 -4.82 -4.81 -20.01
CA PRO A 789 -5.26 -4.98 -18.62
C PRO A 789 -5.15 -3.71 -17.77
N PHE A 790 -6.24 -3.34 -17.08
CA PHE A 790 -6.31 -2.21 -16.16
C PHE A 790 -5.65 -2.53 -14.81
N ARG A 791 -4.32 -2.39 -14.74
CA ARG A 791 -3.55 -2.70 -13.52
C ARG A 791 -3.98 -1.93 -12.27
N GLN A 792 -4.55 -0.73 -12.39
CA GLN A 792 -5.07 0.02 -11.23
C GLN A 792 -6.20 -0.73 -10.50
N LEU A 793 -6.99 -1.48 -11.28
CA LEU A 793 -8.08 -2.30 -10.78
C LEU A 793 -7.65 -3.69 -10.29
N ALA A 794 -6.36 -4.03 -10.39
CA ALA A 794 -5.84 -5.34 -10.05
C ALA A 794 -5.99 -5.71 -8.56
N PHE A 795 -6.20 -7.01 -8.33
CA PHE A 795 -6.26 -7.61 -7.01
C PHE A 795 -5.63 -9.01 -7.01
N ASN A 796 -5.06 -9.41 -5.87
CA ASN A 796 -4.48 -10.74 -5.73
C ASN A 796 -5.56 -11.75 -5.29
N GLY A 797 -5.61 -12.90 -5.96
CA GLY A 797 -6.53 -13.99 -5.66
C GLY A 797 -6.01 -15.33 -6.20
N VAL A 798 -6.74 -16.40 -5.93
CA VAL A 798 -6.42 -17.77 -6.38
C VAL A 798 -7.56 -18.24 -7.28
N PRO A 799 -7.46 -18.05 -8.62
CA PRO A 799 -8.44 -18.55 -9.58
C PRO A 799 -8.26 -20.05 -9.87
N ASN A 800 -7.03 -20.55 -9.98
CA ASN A 800 -6.75 -21.99 -10.12
C ASN A 800 -6.11 -22.58 -8.86
N LYS A 801 -4.76 -22.51 -8.74
CA LYS A 801 -4.00 -23.17 -7.66
C LYS A 801 -3.09 -22.24 -6.89
N GLU A 802 -2.55 -21.22 -7.55
CA GLU A 802 -1.59 -20.29 -6.95
C GLU A 802 -2.20 -18.90 -6.80
N LYS A 803 -1.66 -18.13 -5.85
CA LYS A 803 -2.06 -16.74 -5.64
C LYS A 803 -1.39 -15.88 -6.70
N VAL A 804 -2.20 -15.35 -7.61
CA VAL A 804 -1.78 -14.54 -8.75
C VAL A 804 -2.49 -13.20 -8.74
N GLU A 805 -1.90 -12.23 -9.43
CA GLU A 805 -2.54 -10.95 -9.68
C GLU A 805 -3.60 -11.13 -10.78
N VAL A 806 -4.86 -10.89 -10.41
CA VAL A 806 -6.01 -10.90 -11.32
C VAL A 806 -6.31 -9.46 -11.72
N ILE A 807 -6.40 -9.21 -13.02
CA ILE A 807 -6.50 -7.88 -13.61
C ILE A 807 -7.71 -7.86 -14.54
N PRO A 808 -8.64 -6.90 -14.38
CA PRO A 808 -9.72 -6.72 -15.34
C PRO A 808 -9.22 -5.97 -16.59
N THR A 809 -9.83 -6.27 -17.73
CA THR A 809 -9.75 -5.50 -18.97
C THR A 809 -11.15 -4.91 -19.26
N HIS A 810 -11.40 -4.45 -20.48
CA HIS A 810 -12.71 -3.96 -20.90
C HIS A 810 -13.78 -5.08 -20.82
N ASP A 811 -13.51 -6.24 -21.44
CA ASP A 811 -14.51 -7.32 -21.58
C ASP A 811 -14.13 -8.62 -20.88
N SER A 812 -12.95 -8.69 -20.25
CA SER A 812 -12.47 -9.90 -19.61
C SER A 812 -11.80 -9.67 -18.25
N LEU A 813 -11.72 -10.73 -17.45
CA LEU A 813 -10.95 -10.77 -16.20
C LEU A 813 -9.85 -11.81 -16.36
N VAL A 814 -8.60 -11.38 -16.23
CA VAL A 814 -7.45 -12.18 -16.65
C VAL A 814 -6.41 -12.34 -15.55
N ALA A 815 -5.79 -13.51 -15.50
CA ALA A 815 -4.55 -13.75 -14.77
C ALA A 815 -3.65 -14.62 -15.65
N LEU A 816 -2.94 -13.94 -16.56
CA LEU A 816 -2.18 -14.57 -17.64
C LEU A 816 -0.91 -15.30 -17.16
N GLU A 817 -0.49 -15.04 -15.92
CA GLU A 817 0.68 -15.67 -15.28
C GLU A 817 0.37 -17.00 -14.60
N ASP A 818 -0.92 -17.32 -14.43
CA ASP A 818 -1.35 -18.51 -13.71
C ASP A 818 -0.95 -19.80 -14.45
N LYS A 819 -0.41 -20.76 -13.70
CA LYS A 819 0.11 -22.03 -14.21
C LYS A 819 -0.71 -23.18 -13.61
N PRO A 820 -1.07 -24.21 -14.40
CA PRO A 820 -0.59 -24.54 -15.75
C PRO A 820 -1.44 -23.98 -16.91
N LYS A 821 -2.60 -23.38 -16.63
CA LYS A 821 -3.48 -22.74 -17.62
C LYS A 821 -3.70 -21.28 -17.21
N PRO A 822 -3.49 -20.30 -18.11
CA PRO A 822 -3.80 -18.91 -17.81
C PRO A 822 -5.29 -18.75 -17.57
N PHE A 823 -5.62 -17.88 -16.62
CA PHE A 823 -6.99 -17.56 -16.31
C PHE A 823 -7.48 -16.43 -17.23
N CYS A 824 -8.61 -16.64 -17.90
CA CYS A 824 -9.29 -15.67 -18.75
C CYS A 824 -10.79 -15.94 -18.65
N LEU A 825 -11.52 -15.00 -18.06
CA LEU A 825 -12.97 -15.05 -17.90
C LEU A 825 -13.58 -13.95 -18.75
N ALA A 826 -14.49 -14.30 -19.64
CA ALA A 826 -15.24 -13.31 -20.42
C ALA A 826 -16.39 -12.78 -19.56
N LEU A 827 -16.49 -11.46 -19.40
CA LEU A 827 -17.50 -10.83 -18.54
C LEU A 827 -18.90 -10.95 -19.14
N ASN A 828 -19.02 -11.02 -20.46
CA ASN A 828 -20.30 -11.23 -21.16
C ASN A 828 -20.96 -12.59 -20.93
N GLU A 829 -20.21 -13.59 -20.44
CA GLU A 829 -20.75 -14.91 -20.07
C GLU A 829 -21.18 -14.98 -18.60
N VAL A 830 -20.87 -13.95 -17.81
CA VAL A 830 -21.18 -13.90 -16.38
C VAL A 830 -22.59 -13.38 -16.20
N ASP A 831 -23.39 -14.17 -15.49
CA ASP A 831 -24.75 -13.83 -15.13
C ASP A 831 -24.78 -13.02 -13.82
N VAL A 832 -24.10 -13.56 -12.80
CA VAL A 832 -24.06 -12.96 -11.47
C VAL A 832 -22.73 -13.26 -10.78
N ALA A 833 -22.25 -12.29 -10.00
CA ALA A 833 -21.06 -12.40 -9.16
C ALA A 833 -21.44 -12.46 -7.68
N ILE A 834 -20.87 -13.39 -6.92
CA ILE A 834 -21.24 -13.63 -5.53
C ILE A 834 -19.99 -13.52 -4.68
N LEU A 835 -19.98 -12.51 -3.80
CA LEU A 835 -18.92 -12.28 -2.86
C LEU A 835 -19.21 -13.08 -1.58
N GLU A 836 -18.50 -14.20 -1.43
CA GLU A 836 -18.68 -15.14 -0.32
C GLU A 836 -17.72 -14.83 0.84
N ARG A 837 -18.09 -15.31 2.03
CA ARG A 837 -17.30 -15.20 3.27
C ARG A 837 -17.08 -13.75 3.75
N ILE A 838 -18.01 -12.85 3.43
CA ILE A 838 -17.98 -11.48 3.95
C ILE A 838 -18.48 -11.49 5.41
N MET A 839 -17.54 -11.67 6.34
CA MET A 839 -17.81 -11.66 7.79
C MET A 839 -16.88 -10.69 8.54
N PHE A 840 -17.31 -10.28 9.73
CA PHE A 840 -16.48 -9.50 10.64
C PHE A 840 -15.38 -10.41 11.22
N GLY A 841 -14.10 -10.04 11.07
CA GLY A 841 -12.94 -10.82 11.53
C GLY A 841 -12.13 -11.52 10.45
N LEU A 842 -12.72 -11.83 9.29
CA LEU A 842 -11.98 -12.40 8.15
C LEU A 842 -11.25 -11.30 7.37
N ARG A 843 -9.97 -11.55 7.06
CA ARG A 843 -9.10 -10.65 6.27
C ARG A 843 -9.24 -10.85 4.77
N GLU A 844 -9.80 -11.98 4.36
CA GLU A 844 -9.97 -12.39 2.96
C GLU A 844 -11.43 -12.84 2.71
N PHE A 845 -11.89 -12.70 1.47
CA PHE A 845 -13.19 -13.12 0.97
C PHE A 845 -13.01 -13.87 -0.36
N ASP A 846 -14.07 -14.54 -0.83
CA ASP A 846 -14.07 -15.24 -2.13
C ASP A 846 -15.05 -14.59 -3.10
N LEU A 847 -14.80 -14.74 -4.40
CA LEU A 847 -15.64 -14.22 -5.47
C LEU A 847 -16.00 -15.35 -6.41
N THR A 848 -17.29 -15.69 -6.49
CA THR A 848 -17.82 -16.74 -7.36
C THR A 848 -18.59 -16.10 -8.53
N PHE A 849 -18.23 -16.44 -9.75
CA PHE A 849 -18.95 -16.05 -10.98
C PHE A 849 -19.84 -17.20 -11.44
N VAL A 850 -21.15 -16.94 -11.53
CA VAL A 850 -22.13 -17.85 -12.12
C VAL A 850 -22.31 -17.44 -13.58
N PHE A 851 -22.29 -18.44 -14.47
CA PHE A 851 -22.40 -18.22 -15.91
C PHE A 851 -23.85 -18.15 -16.36
N SER A 852 -24.13 -17.43 -17.45
CA SER A 852 -25.46 -17.41 -18.06
C SER A 852 -25.86 -18.78 -18.64
N ASP A 853 -24.87 -19.63 -18.96
CA ASP A 853 -25.07 -21.06 -19.18
C ASP A 853 -24.95 -21.83 -17.86
N TYR A 854 -26.09 -22.15 -17.26
CA TYR A 854 -26.15 -22.89 -16.00
C TYR A 854 -25.69 -24.34 -16.08
N THR A 855 -25.42 -24.87 -17.28
CA THR A 855 -24.79 -26.20 -17.40
C THR A 855 -23.29 -26.16 -17.07
N ARG A 856 -22.69 -24.98 -17.06
CA ARG A 856 -21.29 -24.74 -16.71
C ARG A 856 -21.15 -24.51 -15.20
N GLU A 857 -20.23 -25.24 -14.57
CA GLU A 857 -19.92 -25.05 -13.14
C GLU A 857 -19.44 -23.61 -12.85
N PRO A 858 -19.95 -22.95 -11.79
CA PRO A 858 -19.51 -21.61 -11.40
C PRO A 858 -18.01 -21.53 -11.11
N LEU A 859 -17.42 -20.39 -11.46
CA LEU A 859 -15.99 -20.16 -11.29
C LEU A 859 -15.70 -19.37 -10.02
N ARG A 860 -14.84 -19.90 -9.14
CA ARG A 860 -14.52 -19.27 -7.86
C ARG A 860 -13.06 -18.79 -7.79
N ILE A 861 -12.87 -17.51 -7.50
CA ILE A 861 -11.59 -16.90 -7.16
C ILE A 861 -11.52 -16.76 -5.64
N THR A 862 -10.52 -17.40 -5.02
CA THR A 862 -10.41 -17.45 -3.55
C THR A 862 -9.33 -16.52 -2.99
N ALA A 863 -9.38 -16.25 -1.69
CA ALA A 863 -8.34 -15.54 -0.92
C ALA A 863 -8.07 -14.09 -1.37
N ILE A 864 -9.15 -13.36 -1.71
CA ILE A 864 -9.08 -11.94 -2.09
C ILE A 864 -9.07 -11.07 -0.82
N SER A 865 -8.16 -10.10 -0.75
CA SER A 865 -8.04 -9.22 0.43
C SER A 865 -9.28 -8.34 0.63
N LYS A 866 -9.84 -8.31 1.85
CA LYS A 866 -11.00 -7.47 2.21
C LYS A 866 -10.77 -5.97 1.99
N LYS A 867 -9.52 -5.51 1.95
CA LYS A 867 -9.19 -4.11 1.60
C LYS A 867 -9.62 -3.74 0.18
N LYS A 868 -9.71 -4.72 -0.72
CA LYS A 868 -10.10 -4.56 -2.13
C LYS A 868 -11.60 -4.79 -2.36
N LEU A 869 -12.38 -5.05 -1.31
CA LEU A 869 -13.81 -5.38 -1.43
C LEU A 869 -14.60 -4.27 -2.13
N GLU A 870 -14.49 -3.02 -1.68
CA GLU A 870 -15.21 -1.89 -2.27
C GLU A 870 -14.76 -1.59 -3.70
N GLN A 871 -13.47 -1.81 -4.00
CA GLN A 871 -12.93 -1.68 -5.35
C GLN A 871 -13.52 -2.74 -6.29
N VAL A 872 -13.57 -4.01 -5.86
CA VAL A 872 -14.17 -5.10 -6.63
C VAL A 872 -15.67 -4.88 -6.85
N LYS A 873 -16.41 -4.43 -5.82
CA LYS A 873 -17.83 -4.07 -5.96
C LYS A 873 -18.05 -2.90 -6.91
N SER A 874 -17.15 -1.92 -6.91
CA SER A 874 -17.24 -0.79 -7.83
C SER A 874 -16.99 -1.24 -9.26
N TRP A 875 -15.97 -2.07 -9.47
CA TRP A 875 -15.68 -2.66 -10.77
C TRP A 875 -16.84 -3.51 -11.31
N LEU A 876 -17.40 -4.41 -10.50
CA LEU A 876 -18.57 -5.22 -10.90
C LEU A 876 -19.76 -4.35 -11.33
N ARG A 877 -19.97 -3.21 -10.65
CA ARG A 877 -21.02 -2.24 -11.02
C ARG A 877 -20.71 -1.55 -12.35
N THR A 878 -19.48 -1.07 -12.53
CA THR A 878 -19.06 -0.45 -13.80
C THR A 878 -19.13 -1.42 -14.98
N SER A 879 -18.89 -2.71 -14.73
CA SER A 879 -19.04 -3.78 -15.73
C SER A 879 -20.49 -4.29 -15.88
N GLU A 880 -21.47 -3.62 -15.25
CA GLU A 880 -22.90 -3.98 -15.30
C GLU A 880 -23.23 -5.40 -14.79
N ILE A 881 -22.36 -6.00 -13.96
CA ILE A 881 -22.55 -7.33 -13.40
C ILE A 881 -23.29 -7.23 -12.06
N LEU A 882 -24.43 -7.93 -11.97
CA LEU A 882 -25.18 -8.07 -10.74
C LEU A 882 -24.34 -8.80 -9.68
N HIS A 883 -24.35 -8.32 -8.43
CA HIS A 883 -23.56 -8.95 -7.39
C HIS A 883 -24.26 -9.07 -6.04
N TYR A 884 -23.98 -10.18 -5.35
CA TYR A 884 -24.56 -10.48 -4.03
C TYR A 884 -23.48 -10.76 -3.00
N GLU A 885 -23.78 -10.49 -1.73
CA GLU A 885 -22.88 -10.76 -0.61
C GLU A 885 -23.43 -11.90 0.25
N THR A 886 -22.58 -12.89 0.56
CA THR A 886 -22.95 -14.02 1.42
C THR A 886 -21.91 -14.23 2.52
N ARG A 887 -22.38 -14.66 3.69
CA ARG A 887 -21.51 -14.97 4.84
C ARG A 887 -20.87 -16.36 4.75
N GLN A 888 -21.52 -17.28 4.06
CA GLN A 888 -21.11 -18.67 3.90
C GLN A 888 -20.84 -18.96 2.42
N SER A 889 -19.93 -19.90 2.17
CA SER A 889 -19.74 -20.41 0.81
C SER A 889 -20.88 -21.36 0.46
N ALA A 890 -21.47 -21.17 -0.73
CA ALA A 890 -22.52 -22.03 -1.22
C ALA A 890 -21.96 -23.31 -1.86
N ASN A 891 -22.75 -24.38 -1.86
CA ASN A 891 -22.47 -25.57 -2.65
C ASN A 891 -23.13 -25.39 -4.03
N TRP A 892 -22.32 -25.07 -5.03
CA TRP A 892 -22.76 -24.72 -6.38
C TRP A 892 -23.04 -25.90 -7.31
N LYS A 893 -22.86 -27.14 -6.83
CA LYS A 893 -23.00 -28.37 -7.62
C LYS A 893 -24.41 -28.91 -7.68
#